data_AF-A0A922NET8-F1
#
_entry.id   AF-A0A922NET8-F1
#
_cell.length_a   1.000
_cell.length_b   1.000
_cell.length_c   1.000
_cell.angle_alpha   90.00
_cell.angle_beta   90.00
_cell.angle_gamma   90.00
#
_symmetry.space_group_name_H-M   'P 1'
#
loop_
_entity.id
_entity.type
_entity.pdbx_description
1 polymer ?
#
loop_
_entity_poly.entity_id
_entity_poly.type
_entity_poly.pdbx_seq_one_letter_code
_entity_poly.pdbx_strand_id
1 'polypeptide(L)'
;MVDSNRDVAYIFNSAIAAASIGAAWEIGLLDQLRNGNKTDVKEFAAQHDLHYDSIHGLVTALAVVHVVEYDNHTATAGKLFDEVYRSKSIFHWLTLGSGGLLSRMQYVVRNENRTGKFYQRDSVAISYASKDISREHFDPAFWLAMDGIDYKIHSVVDLGSGSGERLMEILERYPGTVGLGVDIAKPSTEVARSDAIKRGFGDRLSFVVGDVRALSYRDEFAQVDLLTCFMMGHDFWPRENCIATLQKLRTAFPKVRRFLLGDGTRILLNTDKTHCKYSTNVDNVPIFTLGFEFGHAMMGVYIPTLEEWEGVFEEGGWRCRIASFLNDADSQSQSSAPPTPSPVIPATETGAQFLKRKRGSSTPHRGLGQKDKSVWKHARARLPYEAERDDHGHQIFYCAEGNCNWKGPSSNAARHLRKHAIFVGRFSATPSTIAQANNLQQGLHNMATKHAESSHNQTVTVLRNAAQKQPFRNALARFVTACSISHKSVVSDEFKALIIAVNPEAEHVLLRSSSSLSSRIVRNFRAQQEEVIRYLCDDTISCFHISTDTWKTMHGHKHFQAVNVQFVDQNGQLIQLLLDLVNVDSEESKTGAYLATLLIQTIKKYNLTTRLGWISSDNVGVNDSLIRAIEAFTRVEGINYWTEKTRRLRCIGHIINLATQAFMFATNEEAAELAYERARLSQLESDRDGTESYSGSNYNIAKTALSTFKTLAKGFPECPATIPKIPGETRWNGWLLMIEEAFRTRPILNALYTRYPDALELVVLTDDEWTLLEHVHNFLLPFKEVTLKAEGYQATLDCFQPSMEFLINHFEEQQRHHSKHKTLLAPLNTAWFLFSKYYALIDESGAYITAALLHPERRYKWLQNQWNTTEKKKWLKLGLQRAEALWHMYRDRLEPTLSSSLRDQDTSAAELSAFDQWQRQSAVVADSEDNFKAFIYAPPSRLPTLEGRQMTVIKWWAQPTQRQTFPALSQLAIDVLSAFAMSAESERTFSKARRTTSWERSQLSANTIRCSELLKDWSHRGVAYRLPNDYIDSNYGSDSEGQ
;
A
#
# COMPACT_ATOMS: atom_id res chain seq x y z
N MET A 1 -24.54 1.59 22.19
CA MET A 1 -23.40 0.67 22.08
C MET A 1 -23.05 0.60 20.62
N VAL A 2 -21.88 1.11 20.25
CA VAL A 2 -21.36 1.03 18.89
C VAL A 2 -20.68 -0.32 18.78
N ASP A 3 -21.19 -1.19 17.91
CA ASP A 3 -20.62 -2.51 17.66
C ASP A 3 -19.40 -2.32 16.74
N SER A 4 -18.20 -2.33 17.31
CA SER A 4 -16.97 -2.07 16.55
C SER A 4 -16.74 -3.06 15.41
N ASN A 5 -17.24 -4.30 15.53
CA ASN A 5 -17.17 -5.26 14.42
C ASN A 5 -18.12 -4.86 13.31
N ARG A 6 -19.32 -4.39 13.66
CA ARG A 6 -20.27 -3.83 12.72
C ARG A 6 -19.74 -2.58 12.03
N ASP A 7 -19.02 -1.72 12.73
CA ASP A 7 -18.39 -0.54 12.13
C ASP A 7 -17.27 -0.91 11.15
N VAL A 8 -16.40 -1.86 11.51
CA VAL A 8 -15.35 -2.35 10.60
C VAL A 8 -15.96 -3.06 9.39
N ALA A 9 -16.99 -3.88 9.60
CA ALA A 9 -17.75 -4.50 8.51
C ALA A 9 -18.42 -3.42 7.64
N TYR A 10 -18.95 -2.36 8.24
CA TYR A 10 -19.53 -1.25 7.53
C TYR A 10 -18.50 -0.50 6.69
N ILE A 11 -17.27 -0.27 7.21
CA ILE A 11 -16.16 0.31 6.43
C ILE A 11 -15.81 -0.58 5.23
N PHE A 12 -15.65 -1.89 5.45
CA PHE A 12 -15.32 -2.83 4.39
C PHE A 12 -16.42 -2.89 3.31
N ASN A 13 -17.68 -3.05 3.73
CA ASN A 13 -18.82 -3.10 2.82
C ASN A 13 -19.02 -1.77 2.10
N SER A 14 -18.75 -0.64 2.75
CA SER A 14 -18.80 0.68 2.12
C SER A 14 -17.76 0.84 1.02
N ALA A 15 -16.58 0.22 1.12
CA ALA A 15 -15.60 0.23 0.04
C ALA A 15 -16.12 -0.49 -1.22
N ILE A 16 -16.78 -1.64 -1.04
CA ILE A 16 -17.40 -2.40 -2.14
C ILE A 16 -18.61 -1.65 -2.70
N ALA A 17 -19.46 -1.09 -1.82
CA ALA A 17 -20.62 -0.31 -2.22
C ALA A 17 -20.22 0.96 -2.98
N ALA A 18 -19.15 1.65 -2.57
CA ALA A 18 -18.62 2.82 -3.28
C ALA A 18 -18.27 2.50 -4.74
N ALA A 19 -17.59 1.37 -4.99
CA ALA A 19 -17.29 0.92 -6.34
C ALA A 19 -18.57 0.51 -7.10
N SER A 20 -19.52 -0.09 -6.39
CA SER A 20 -20.81 -0.51 -6.94
C SER A 20 -21.68 0.67 -7.37
N ILE A 21 -21.64 1.82 -6.68
CA ILE A 21 -22.38 3.04 -7.05
C ILE A 21 -21.94 3.54 -8.43
N GLY A 22 -20.62 3.68 -8.63
CA GLY A 22 -20.07 4.13 -9.91
C GLY A 22 -20.44 3.19 -11.05
N ALA A 23 -20.27 1.88 -10.86
CA ALA A 23 -20.65 0.88 -11.84
C ALA A 23 -22.16 0.86 -12.13
N ALA A 24 -23.00 0.93 -11.08
CA ALA A 24 -24.46 0.96 -11.21
C ALA A 24 -24.96 2.18 -11.98
N TRP A 25 -24.28 3.32 -11.85
CA TRP A 25 -24.58 4.49 -12.65
C TRP A 25 -24.21 4.27 -14.11
N GLU A 26 -22.97 3.86 -14.39
CA GLU A 26 -22.45 3.73 -15.76
C GLU A 26 -23.23 2.71 -16.60
N ILE A 27 -23.72 1.62 -15.99
CA ILE A 27 -24.56 0.62 -16.67
C ILE A 27 -26.05 1.00 -16.75
N GLY A 28 -26.45 2.15 -16.17
CA GLY A 28 -27.82 2.66 -16.22
C GLY A 28 -28.79 2.14 -15.15
N LEU A 29 -28.32 1.31 -14.21
CA LEU A 29 -29.17 0.75 -13.15
C LEU A 29 -29.74 1.83 -12.23
N LEU A 30 -28.92 2.80 -11.83
CA LEU A 30 -29.37 3.90 -10.97
C LEU A 30 -30.40 4.79 -11.69
N ASP A 31 -30.24 5.03 -12.99
CA ASP A 31 -31.18 5.84 -13.77
C ASP A 31 -32.54 5.13 -13.90
N GLN A 32 -32.53 3.82 -14.11
CA GLN A 32 -33.75 3.03 -14.16
C GLN A 32 -34.48 3.01 -12.82
N LEU A 33 -33.76 2.88 -11.70
CA LEU A 33 -34.34 2.97 -10.36
C LEU A 33 -34.92 4.37 -10.08
N ARG A 34 -34.23 5.44 -10.53
CA ARG A 34 -34.70 6.82 -10.39
C ARG A 34 -36.00 7.07 -11.16
N ASN A 35 -36.14 6.48 -12.34
CA ASN A 35 -37.29 6.68 -13.23
C ASN A 35 -38.46 5.74 -12.92
N GLY A 36 -38.19 4.52 -12.44
CA GLY A 36 -39.19 3.45 -12.29
C GLY A 36 -39.51 3.01 -10.86
N ASN A 37 -38.82 3.55 -9.84
CA ASN A 37 -38.87 3.20 -8.41
C ASN A 37 -38.57 1.73 -8.05
N LYS A 38 -38.60 0.82 -9.02
CA LYS A 38 -38.25 -0.59 -8.87
C LYS A 38 -37.67 -1.17 -10.16
N THR A 39 -36.77 -2.14 -10.01
CA THR A 39 -36.12 -2.85 -11.11
C THR A 39 -36.02 -4.33 -10.77
N ASP A 40 -36.55 -5.21 -11.63
CA ASP A 40 -36.24 -6.63 -11.54
C ASP A 40 -34.80 -6.85 -12.01
N VAL A 41 -33.96 -7.39 -11.13
CA VAL A 41 -32.51 -7.52 -11.35
C VAL A 41 -32.18 -8.51 -12.46
N LYS A 42 -33.01 -9.55 -12.62
CA LYS A 42 -32.83 -10.57 -13.65
C LYS A 42 -33.24 -10.06 -15.02
N GLU A 43 -34.35 -9.35 -15.10
CA GLU A 43 -34.79 -8.69 -16.32
C GLU A 43 -33.81 -7.59 -16.74
N PHE A 44 -33.32 -6.77 -15.80
CA PHE A 44 -32.31 -5.75 -16.08
C PHE A 44 -31.03 -6.38 -16.66
N ALA A 45 -30.52 -7.42 -16.01
CA ALA A 45 -29.33 -8.12 -16.50
C ALA A 45 -29.54 -8.68 -17.91
N ALA A 46 -30.71 -9.25 -18.21
CA ALA A 46 -31.04 -9.76 -19.54
C ALA A 46 -31.20 -8.65 -20.59
N GLN A 47 -31.84 -7.53 -20.24
CA GLN A 47 -32.07 -6.40 -21.14
C GLN A 47 -30.77 -5.69 -21.56
N HIS A 48 -29.80 -5.64 -20.65
CA HIS A 48 -28.52 -4.94 -20.85
C HIS A 48 -27.36 -5.90 -21.22
N ASP A 49 -27.62 -7.19 -21.43
CA ASP A 49 -26.61 -8.23 -21.71
C ASP A 49 -25.50 -8.32 -20.64
N LEU A 50 -25.91 -8.36 -19.38
CA LEU A 50 -25.02 -8.36 -18.21
C LEU A 50 -25.07 -9.70 -17.48
N HIS A 51 -23.95 -10.09 -16.86
CA HIS A 51 -23.86 -11.30 -16.06
C HIS A 51 -24.71 -11.19 -14.78
N TYR A 52 -25.78 -11.99 -14.69
CA TYR A 52 -26.77 -11.91 -13.61
C TYR A 52 -26.15 -11.96 -12.21
N ASP A 53 -25.28 -12.93 -11.90
CA ASP A 53 -24.74 -13.06 -10.54
C ASP A 53 -23.85 -11.86 -10.15
N SER A 54 -23.23 -11.20 -11.13
CA SER A 54 -22.45 -9.99 -10.90
C SER A 54 -23.34 -8.79 -10.58
N ILE A 55 -24.46 -8.64 -11.30
CA ILE A 55 -25.45 -7.61 -11.00
C ILE A 55 -26.14 -7.88 -9.67
N HIS A 56 -26.42 -9.14 -9.36
CA HIS A 56 -26.92 -9.56 -8.05
C HIS A 56 -25.97 -9.16 -6.91
N GLY A 57 -24.67 -9.43 -7.07
CA GLY A 57 -23.65 -9.01 -6.11
C GLY A 57 -23.55 -7.50 -5.95
N LEU A 58 -23.61 -6.76 -7.07
CA LEU A 58 -23.61 -5.29 -7.10
C LEU A 58 -24.82 -4.72 -6.35
N VAL A 59 -26.03 -5.21 -6.62
CA VAL A 59 -27.26 -4.79 -5.92
C VAL A 59 -27.21 -5.14 -4.44
N THR A 60 -26.66 -6.31 -4.09
CA THR A 60 -26.46 -6.73 -2.70
C THR A 60 -25.53 -5.75 -1.96
N ALA A 61 -24.42 -5.33 -2.59
CA ALA A 61 -23.50 -4.36 -1.99
C ALA A 61 -24.18 -3.01 -1.73
N LEU A 62 -25.00 -2.53 -2.68
CA LEU A 62 -25.80 -1.32 -2.50
C LEU A 62 -26.86 -1.46 -1.39
N ALA A 63 -27.45 -2.65 -1.24
CA ALA A 63 -28.47 -2.92 -0.23
C ALA A 63 -27.89 -2.94 1.19
N VAL A 64 -26.70 -3.53 1.36
CA VAL A 64 -26.00 -3.61 2.66
C VAL A 64 -25.73 -2.23 3.26
N VAL A 65 -25.48 -1.22 2.43
CA VAL A 65 -25.27 0.16 2.87
C VAL A 65 -26.54 1.03 2.75
N HIS A 66 -27.69 0.43 2.44
CA HIS A 66 -29.00 1.08 2.35
C HIS A 66 -29.17 2.10 1.22
N VAL A 67 -28.41 1.96 0.13
CA VAL A 67 -28.63 2.75 -1.11
C VAL A 67 -29.84 2.22 -1.85
N VAL A 68 -30.03 0.90 -1.86
CA VAL A 68 -31.23 0.25 -2.39
C VAL A 68 -31.84 -0.64 -1.31
N GLU A 69 -33.10 -1.01 -1.49
CA GLU A 69 -33.72 -2.15 -0.81
C GLU A 69 -33.86 -3.28 -1.84
N TYR A 70 -33.58 -4.52 -1.42
CA TYR A 70 -33.57 -5.67 -2.32
C TYR A 70 -34.36 -6.82 -1.69
N ASP A 71 -35.45 -7.21 -2.35
CA ASP A 71 -36.32 -8.32 -1.96
C ASP A 71 -36.84 -9.05 -3.22
N ASN A 72 -36.94 -10.37 -3.15
CA ASN A 72 -37.54 -11.22 -4.19
C ASN A 72 -37.08 -10.86 -5.62
N HIS A 73 -35.77 -10.76 -5.85
CA HIS A 73 -35.15 -10.36 -7.15
C HIS A 73 -35.43 -8.94 -7.63
N THR A 74 -36.10 -8.12 -6.83
CA THR A 74 -36.44 -6.73 -7.15
C THR A 74 -35.63 -5.76 -6.31
N ALA A 75 -34.91 -4.84 -6.97
CA ALA A 75 -34.27 -3.70 -6.33
C ALA A 75 -35.21 -2.49 -6.33
N THR A 76 -35.25 -1.74 -5.23
CA THR A 76 -36.01 -0.49 -5.09
C THR A 76 -35.13 0.58 -4.43
N ALA A 77 -35.47 1.86 -4.59
CA ALA A 77 -34.71 2.95 -3.99
C ALA A 77 -34.74 2.87 -2.45
N GLY A 78 -33.56 2.82 -1.82
CA GLY A 78 -33.41 2.79 -0.37
C GLY A 78 -33.29 4.20 0.23
N LYS A 79 -33.14 4.27 1.56
CA LYS A 79 -33.10 5.56 2.29
C LYS A 79 -31.96 6.50 1.89
N LEU A 80 -30.86 5.97 1.35
CA LEU A 80 -29.71 6.78 0.89
C LEU A 80 -29.71 7.02 -0.62
N PHE A 81 -30.72 6.52 -1.36
CA PHE A 81 -30.71 6.51 -2.81
C PHE A 81 -30.57 7.92 -3.41
N ASP A 82 -31.39 8.87 -2.96
CA ASP A 82 -31.42 10.22 -3.54
C ASP A 82 -30.09 10.97 -3.38
N GLU A 83 -29.49 10.86 -2.19
CA GLU A 83 -28.20 11.50 -1.90
C GLU A 83 -27.06 10.83 -2.69
N VAL A 84 -27.10 9.50 -2.80
CA VAL A 84 -26.12 8.75 -3.61
C VAL A 84 -26.31 9.01 -5.10
N TYR A 85 -27.54 9.15 -5.58
CA TYR A 85 -27.82 9.48 -6.97
C TYR A 85 -27.30 10.88 -7.32
N ARG A 86 -27.41 11.83 -6.39
CA ARG A 86 -26.85 13.17 -6.56
C ARG A 86 -25.32 13.16 -6.60
N SER A 87 -24.69 12.32 -5.78
CA SER A 87 -23.23 12.24 -5.63
C SER A 87 -22.56 11.09 -6.41
N LYS A 88 -23.31 10.38 -7.26
CA LYS A 88 -22.88 9.15 -7.97
C LYS A 88 -21.57 9.35 -8.76
N SER A 89 -21.41 10.52 -9.35
CA SER A 89 -20.24 10.87 -10.15
C SER A 89 -18.98 11.06 -9.31
N ILE A 90 -19.10 11.48 -8.05
CA ILE A 90 -17.98 11.51 -7.10
C ILE A 90 -17.49 10.08 -6.79
N PHE A 91 -18.41 9.13 -6.58
CA PHE A 91 -18.06 7.72 -6.37
C PHE A 91 -17.41 7.10 -7.61
N HIS A 92 -17.93 7.40 -8.80
CA HIS A 92 -17.35 7.00 -10.08
C HIS A 92 -15.92 7.54 -10.26
N TRP A 93 -15.72 8.84 -10.01
CA TRP A 93 -14.41 9.49 -10.05
C TRP A 93 -13.41 8.86 -9.07
N LEU A 94 -13.86 8.51 -7.87
CA LEU A 94 -13.03 7.92 -6.82
C LEU A 94 -12.60 6.49 -7.19
N THR A 95 -13.55 5.68 -7.63
CA THR A 95 -13.38 4.22 -7.71
C THR A 95 -12.99 3.73 -9.09
N LEU A 96 -13.53 4.29 -10.17
CA LEU A 96 -13.13 3.96 -11.55
C LEU A 96 -12.03 4.91 -12.03
N GLY A 97 -12.27 6.22 -11.92
CA GLY A 97 -11.32 7.23 -12.37
C GLY A 97 -9.99 7.18 -11.61
N SER A 98 -10.06 7.07 -10.29
CA SER A 98 -8.89 7.14 -9.39
C SER A 98 -8.59 5.81 -8.68
N GLY A 99 -9.29 4.73 -9.00
CA GLY A 99 -9.09 3.42 -8.38
C GLY A 99 -7.68 2.85 -8.57
N GLY A 100 -7.06 3.07 -9.75
CA GLY A 100 -5.68 2.66 -10.02
C GLY A 100 -4.64 3.36 -9.13
N LEU A 101 -4.91 4.59 -8.71
CA LEU A 101 -4.08 5.35 -7.78
C LEU A 101 -4.24 4.80 -6.35
N LEU A 102 -5.49 4.63 -5.90
CA LEU A 102 -5.81 4.24 -4.53
C LEU A 102 -5.48 2.76 -4.22
N SER A 103 -5.71 1.86 -5.18
CA SER A 103 -5.38 0.43 -5.03
C SER A 103 -3.88 0.14 -4.96
N ARG A 104 -3.03 1.09 -5.38
CA ARG A 104 -1.57 1.01 -5.34
C ARG A 104 -0.95 1.95 -4.32
N MET A 105 -1.70 2.37 -3.31
CA MET A 105 -1.24 3.33 -2.30
C MET A 105 0.09 2.94 -1.65
N GLN A 106 0.27 1.68 -1.28
CA GLN A 106 1.51 1.12 -0.72
C GLN A 106 2.76 1.29 -1.62
N TYR A 107 2.55 1.42 -2.92
CA TYR A 107 3.59 1.69 -3.91
C TYR A 107 3.83 3.19 -4.07
N VAL A 108 2.76 3.97 -4.23
CA VAL A 108 2.79 5.41 -4.56
C VAL A 108 3.34 6.26 -3.42
N VAL A 109 3.13 5.87 -2.16
CA VAL A 109 3.62 6.63 -0.98
C VAL A 109 5.13 6.51 -0.76
N ARG A 110 5.82 5.59 -1.43
CA ARG A 110 7.27 5.38 -1.25
C ARG A 110 8.06 6.32 -2.14
N ASN A 111 8.88 7.19 -1.55
CA ASN A 111 9.69 8.16 -2.28
C ASN A 111 10.52 7.55 -3.42
N GLU A 112 11.09 6.37 -3.21
CA GLU A 112 11.88 5.65 -4.23
C GLU A 112 11.09 5.33 -5.51
N ASN A 113 9.76 5.20 -5.41
CA ASN A 113 8.89 4.93 -6.54
C ASN A 113 8.36 6.20 -7.21
N ARG A 114 8.50 7.40 -6.60
CA ARG A 114 7.89 8.66 -7.07
C ARG A 114 8.71 9.33 -8.17
N THR A 115 9.10 8.56 -9.19
CA THR A 115 9.83 9.03 -10.36
C THR A 115 9.15 8.53 -11.63
N GLY A 116 9.24 9.29 -12.73
CA GLY A 116 8.58 8.93 -13.99
C GLY A 116 7.06 8.78 -13.86
N LYS A 117 6.48 7.77 -14.53
CA LYS A 117 5.04 7.44 -14.47
C LYS A 117 4.76 6.48 -13.30
N PHE A 118 4.68 7.02 -12.09
CA PHE A 118 4.57 6.23 -10.86
C PHE A 118 3.14 5.96 -10.37
N TYR A 119 2.14 6.53 -11.03
CA TYR A 119 0.73 6.27 -10.78
C TYR A 119 -0.05 6.15 -12.09
N GLN A 120 -1.26 5.61 -12.00
CA GLN A 120 -2.19 5.50 -13.13
C GLN A 120 -3.59 5.90 -12.67
N ARG A 121 -4.27 6.64 -13.55
CA ARG A 121 -5.68 7.00 -13.44
C ARG A 121 -6.34 6.74 -14.80
N ASP A 122 -7.64 6.52 -14.79
CA ASP A 122 -8.42 6.35 -16.00
C ASP A 122 -8.98 7.71 -16.44
N SER A 123 -8.36 8.30 -17.45
CA SER A 123 -8.75 9.62 -17.97
C SER A 123 -10.14 9.63 -18.61
N VAL A 124 -10.60 8.50 -19.17
CA VAL A 124 -11.93 8.40 -19.80
C VAL A 124 -13.00 8.38 -18.71
N ALA A 125 -12.81 7.55 -17.68
CA ALA A 125 -13.70 7.50 -16.52
C ALA A 125 -13.75 8.84 -15.77
N ILE A 126 -12.59 9.51 -15.60
CA ILE A 126 -12.54 10.85 -14.99
C ILE A 126 -13.34 11.86 -15.83
N SER A 127 -13.18 11.86 -17.15
CA SER A 127 -13.91 12.76 -18.04
C SER A 127 -15.42 12.53 -17.96
N TYR A 128 -15.85 11.27 -17.92
CA TYR A 128 -17.25 10.88 -17.76
C TYR A 128 -17.84 11.41 -16.44
N ALA A 129 -17.18 11.16 -15.31
CA ALA A 129 -17.61 11.65 -14.01
C ALA A 129 -17.59 13.18 -13.91
N SER A 130 -16.57 13.83 -14.46
CA SER A 130 -16.39 15.29 -14.37
C SER A 130 -17.52 16.07 -15.05
N LYS A 131 -18.17 15.48 -16.07
CA LYS A 131 -19.33 16.08 -16.73
C LYS A 131 -20.51 16.24 -15.77
N ASP A 132 -20.84 15.19 -15.02
CA ASP A 132 -21.93 15.20 -14.03
C ASP A 132 -21.53 16.02 -12.79
N ILE A 133 -20.27 15.93 -12.33
CA ILE A 133 -19.76 16.76 -11.21
C ILE A 133 -19.90 18.25 -11.54
N SER A 134 -19.52 18.66 -12.75
CA SER A 134 -19.70 20.03 -13.21
C SER A 134 -21.16 20.47 -13.10
N ARG A 135 -22.07 19.65 -13.62
CA ARG A 135 -23.50 19.95 -13.65
C ARG A 135 -24.12 20.04 -12.26
N GLU A 136 -23.84 19.08 -11.40
CA GLU A 136 -24.48 18.99 -10.08
C GLU A 136 -23.90 20.00 -9.07
N HIS A 137 -22.58 20.26 -9.13
CA HIS A 137 -21.90 21.04 -8.09
C HIS A 137 -21.46 22.44 -8.53
N PHE A 138 -21.11 22.66 -9.80
CA PHE A 138 -20.59 23.96 -10.27
C PHE A 138 -21.63 24.81 -11.01
N ASP A 139 -22.52 24.19 -11.78
CA ASP A 139 -23.44 24.92 -12.66
C ASP A 139 -24.36 25.92 -11.94
N PRO A 140 -24.90 25.66 -10.73
CA PRO A 140 -25.71 26.66 -10.02
C PRO A 140 -24.97 28.00 -9.80
N ALA A 141 -23.70 27.96 -9.35
CA ALA A 141 -22.90 29.17 -9.17
C ALA A 141 -22.35 29.70 -10.50
N PHE A 142 -21.99 28.83 -11.43
CA PHE A 142 -21.52 29.23 -12.75
C PHE A 142 -22.60 30.03 -13.49
N TRP A 143 -23.84 29.54 -13.54
CA TRP A 143 -24.93 30.25 -14.21
C TRP A 143 -25.33 31.52 -13.49
N LEU A 144 -25.29 31.54 -12.16
CA LEU A 144 -25.47 32.78 -11.40
C LEU A 144 -24.40 33.84 -11.75
N ALA A 145 -23.13 33.41 -11.90
CA ALA A 145 -22.05 34.29 -12.30
C ALA A 145 -22.19 34.76 -13.76
N MET A 146 -22.61 33.88 -14.66
CA MET A 146 -22.92 34.20 -16.06
C MET A 146 -24.06 35.20 -16.17
N ASP A 147 -25.12 35.03 -15.37
CA ASP A 147 -26.29 35.93 -15.35
C ASP A 147 -25.95 37.31 -14.77
N GLY A 148 -24.91 37.40 -13.96
CA GLY A 148 -24.33 38.66 -13.47
C GLY A 148 -23.42 39.39 -14.48
N ILE A 149 -23.21 38.83 -15.68
CA ILE A 149 -22.40 39.48 -16.72
C ILE A 149 -23.19 40.62 -17.35
N ASP A 150 -22.69 41.84 -17.15
CA ASP A 150 -23.31 43.10 -17.55
C ASP A 150 -22.98 43.54 -19.00
N TYR A 151 -22.55 42.60 -19.84
CA TYR A 151 -22.23 42.87 -21.24
C TYR A 151 -22.52 41.68 -22.15
N LYS A 152 -22.72 41.98 -23.43
CA LYS A 152 -22.89 40.96 -24.45
C LYS A 152 -21.57 40.20 -24.65
N ILE A 153 -21.61 38.88 -24.52
CA ILE A 153 -20.46 37.98 -24.72
C ILE A 153 -20.33 37.69 -26.22
N HIS A 154 -19.18 38.00 -26.81
CA HIS A 154 -18.92 37.77 -28.23
C HIS A 154 -18.04 36.54 -28.44
N SER A 155 -17.05 36.35 -27.57
CA SER A 155 -16.08 35.28 -27.69
C SER A 155 -15.66 34.76 -26.32
N VAL A 156 -15.91 33.47 -26.11
CA VAL A 156 -15.56 32.76 -24.88
C VAL A 156 -14.44 31.76 -25.14
N VAL A 157 -13.48 31.72 -24.21
CA VAL A 157 -12.47 30.67 -24.15
C VAL A 157 -12.62 29.88 -22.87
N ASP A 158 -12.69 28.55 -22.99
CA ASP A 158 -12.73 27.63 -21.85
C ASP A 158 -11.38 26.92 -21.72
N LEU A 159 -10.75 27.09 -20.57
CA LEU A 159 -9.44 26.55 -20.21
C LEU A 159 -9.64 25.22 -19.48
N GLY A 160 -9.09 24.14 -20.04
CA GLY A 160 -9.38 22.78 -19.57
C GLY A 160 -10.76 22.31 -20.07
N SER A 161 -11.05 22.53 -21.36
CA SER A 161 -12.41 22.40 -21.89
C SER A 161 -13.02 20.99 -21.85
N GLY A 162 -12.22 19.94 -21.66
CA GLY A 162 -12.69 18.56 -21.50
C GLY A 162 -13.58 18.09 -22.64
N SER A 163 -14.82 17.72 -22.31
CA SER A 163 -15.86 17.30 -23.27
C SER A 163 -16.45 18.45 -24.10
N GLY A 164 -16.14 19.70 -23.77
CA GLY A 164 -16.69 20.89 -24.39
C GLY A 164 -18.14 21.21 -24.00
N GLU A 165 -18.76 20.47 -23.07
CA GLU A 165 -20.16 20.65 -22.71
C GLU A 165 -20.46 22.07 -22.23
N ARG A 166 -19.60 22.64 -21.37
CA ARG A 166 -19.78 24.02 -20.88
C ARG A 166 -19.85 25.04 -22.01
N LEU A 167 -18.95 24.94 -22.99
CA LEU A 167 -18.97 25.82 -24.17
C LEU A 167 -20.25 25.64 -24.99
N MET A 168 -20.72 24.39 -25.18
CA MET A 168 -21.95 24.13 -25.90
C MET A 168 -23.17 24.72 -25.18
N GLU A 169 -23.28 24.59 -23.85
CA GLU A 169 -24.37 25.19 -23.07
C GLU A 169 -24.33 26.73 -23.10
N ILE A 170 -23.13 27.33 -23.06
CA ILE A 170 -22.97 28.79 -23.25
C ILE A 170 -23.46 29.19 -24.65
N LEU A 171 -23.03 28.51 -25.71
CA LEU A 171 -23.39 28.86 -27.09
C LEU A 171 -24.89 28.65 -27.37
N GLU A 172 -25.52 27.69 -26.70
CA GLU A 172 -26.97 27.48 -26.75
C GLU A 172 -27.72 28.67 -26.14
N ARG A 173 -27.27 29.15 -24.96
CA ARG A 173 -27.89 30.30 -24.27
C ARG A 173 -27.54 31.65 -24.92
N TYR A 174 -26.41 31.74 -25.62
CA TYR A 174 -25.92 32.95 -26.26
C TYR A 174 -25.66 32.73 -27.77
N PRO A 175 -26.71 32.78 -28.62
CA PRO A 175 -26.62 32.41 -30.05
C PRO A 175 -25.70 33.29 -30.91
N GLY A 176 -25.19 34.41 -30.40
CA GLY A 176 -24.25 35.29 -31.11
C GLY A 176 -22.79 35.10 -30.72
N THR A 177 -22.48 34.14 -29.85
CA THR A 177 -21.16 33.94 -29.26
C THR A 177 -20.38 32.87 -30.03
N VAL A 178 -19.07 33.06 -30.16
CA VAL A 178 -18.14 32.02 -30.63
C VAL A 178 -17.33 31.46 -29.45
N GLY A 179 -17.04 30.16 -29.49
CA GLY A 179 -16.32 29.45 -28.45
C GLY A 179 -15.01 28.84 -28.93
N LEU A 180 -14.01 28.85 -28.06
CA LEU A 180 -12.76 28.11 -28.25
C LEU A 180 -12.41 27.34 -26.97
N GLY A 181 -12.36 26.02 -27.08
CA GLY A 181 -11.87 25.16 -26.00
C GLY A 181 -10.37 24.95 -26.11
N VAL A 182 -9.66 25.08 -25.00
CA VAL A 182 -8.24 24.71 -24.89
C VAL A 182 -8.12 23.55 -23.91
N ASP A 183 -7.54 22.44 -24.35
CA ASP A 183 -7.31 21.28 -23.50
C ASP A 183 -5.95 20.64 -23.81
N ILE A 184 -5.28 20.09 -22.80
CA ILE A 184 -3.99 19.42 -22.98
C ILE A 184 -4.16 18.02 -23.61
N ALA A 185 -5.32 17.39 -23.41
CA ALA A 185 -5.61 16.03 -23.86
C ALA A 185 -6.24 16.03 -25.27
N LYS A 186 -5.44 15.66 -26.26
CA LYS A 186 -5.91 15.49 -27.65
C LYS A 186 -7.20 14.64 -27.77
N PRO A 187 -7.33 13.46 -27.11
CA PRO A 187 -8.54 12.66 -27.20
C PRO A 187 -9.81 13.41 -26.74
N SER A 188 -9.71 14.20 -25.67
CA SER A 188 -10.84 15.02 -25.17
C SER A 188 -11.29 16.03 -26.23
N THR A 189 -10.34 16.73 -26.86
CA THR A 189 -10.66 17.71 -27.92
C THR A 189 -11.27 17.08 -29.17
N GLU A 190 -10.96 15.82 -29.47
CA GLU A 190 -11.54 15.09 -30.61
C GLU A 190 -13.00 14.70 -30.34
N VAL A 191 -13.29 14.19 -29.14
CA VAL A 191 -14.66 13.91 -28.69
C VAL A 191 -15.49 15.19 -28.64
N ALA A 192 -14.97 16.24 -28.02
CA ALA A 192 -15.65 17.53 -27.90
C ALA A 192 -15.99 18.14 -29.28
N ARG A 193 -15.05 18.06 -30.24
CA ARG A 193 -15.27 18.53 -31.62
C ARG A 193 -16.36 17.71 -32.32
N SER A 194 -16.35 16.39 -32.16
CA SER A 194 -17.37 15.52 -32.73
C SER A 194 -18.76 15.86 -32.22
N ASP A 195 -18.90 16.05 -30.90
CA ASP A 195 -20.18 16.35 -30.28
C ASP A 195 -20.67 17.77 -30.58
N ALA A 196 -19.77 18.75 -30.66
CA ALA A 196 -20.07 20.09 -31.12
C ALA A 196 -20.63 20.10 -32.55
N ILE A 197 -20.05 19.32 -33.47
CA ILE A 197 -20.56 19.18 -34.84
C ILE A 197 -21.94 18.54 -34.84
N LYS A 198 -22.15 17.44 -34.10
CA LYS A 198 -23.45 16.76 -34.01
C LYS A 198 -24.56 17.67 -33.46
N ARG A 199 -24.23 18.58 -32.53
CA ARG A 199 -25.16 19.56 -31.97
C ARG A 199 -25.29 20.85 -32.80
N GLY A 200 -24.60 20.95 -33.93
CA GLY A 200 -24.72 22.09 -34.85
C GLY A 200 -23.92 23.33 -34.43
N PHE A 201 -22.88 23.17 -33.61
CA PHE A 201 -21.99 24.27 -33.18
C PHE A 201 -20.67 24.34 -33.97
N GLY A 202 -20.42 23.44 -34.92
CA GLY A 202 -19.14 23.34 -35.62
C GLY A 202 -18.69 24.59 -36.39
N ASP A 203 -19.59 25.53 -36.66
CA ASP A 203 -19.32 26.81 -37.31
C ASP A 203 -18.85 27.90 -36.33
N ARG A 204 -19.14 27.74 -35.03
CA ARG A 204 -18.91 28.75 -33.98
C ARG A 204 -18.16 28.22 -32.77
N LEU A 205 -17.86 26.92 -32.71
CA LEU A 205 -17.11 26.26 -31.64
C LEU A 205 -15.92 25.51 -32.22
N SER A 206 -14.73 25.84 -31.72
CA SER A 206 -13.48 25.19 -32.10
C SER A 206 -12.71 24.71 -30.87
N PHE A 207 -11.75 23.81 -31.07
CA PHE A 207 -10.93 23.24 -29.99
C PHE A 207 -9.47 23.16 -30.41
N VAL A 208 -8.57 23.55 -29.51
CA VAL A 208 -7.11 23.52 -29.67
C VAL A 208 -6.48 22.67 -28.57
N VAL A 209 -5.48 21.87 -28.95
CA VAL A 209 -4.63 21.16 -27.99
C VAL A 209 -3.56 22.11 -27.47
N GLY A 210 -3.49 22.33 -26.16
CA GLY A 210 -2.52 23.25 -25.56
C GLY A 210 -2.43 23.19 -24.03
N ASP A 211 -1.25 23.50 -23.49
CA ASP A 211 -1.04 23.64 -22.03
C ASP A 211 -1.40 25.05 -21.59
N VAL A 212 -2.46 25.18 -20.80
CA VAL A 212 -2.96 26.46 -20.26
C VAL A 212 -1.88 27.24 -19.50
N ARG A 213 -0.97 26.55 -18.81
CA ARG A 213 0.10 27.17 -18.00
C ARG A 213 1.19 27.83 -18.86
N ALA A 214 1.27 27.43 -20.12
CA ALA A 214 2.25 27.88 -21.10
C ALA A 214 1.61 28.65 -22.28
N LEU A 215 0.33 29.01 -22.19
CA LEU A 215 -0.33 29.80 -23.22
C LEU A 215 0.37 31.15 -23.40
N SER A 216 0.58 31.50 -24.67
CA SER A 216 1.07 32.80 -25.12
C SER A 216 0.03 33.45 -26.03
N TYR A 217 0.17 34.76 -26.24
CA TYR A 217 -0.73 35.52 -27.10
C TYR A 217 -0.80 34.91 -28.51
N ARG A 218 -2.01 34.84 -29.06
CA ARG A 218 -2.33 34.49 -30.45
C ARG A 218 -3.37 35.48 -30.97
N ASP A 219 -3.37 35.78 -32.26
CA ASP A 219 -4.32 36.76 -32.82
C ASP A 219 -5.78 36.37 -32.61
N GLU A 220 -6.09 35.07 -32.59
CA GLU A 220 -7.43 34.56 -32.28
C GLU A 220 -7.88 34.88 -30.84
N PHE A 221 -6.95 35.12 -29.91
CA PHE A 221 -7.24 35.48 -28.51
C PHE A 221 -7.53 36.98 -28.34
N ALA A 222 -7.23 37.81 -29.35
CA ALA A 222 -7.29 39.27 -29.24
C ALA A 222 -8.70 39.81 -28.98
N GLN A 223 -9.74 39.09 -29.40
CA GLN A 223 -11.15 39.50 -29.26
C GLN A 223 -11.93 38.72 -28.19
N VAL A 224 -11.26 37.83 -27.45
CA VAL A 224 -11.90 37.06 -26.37
C VAL A 224 -12.33 38.02 -25.27
N ASP A 225 -13.60 37.99 -24.88
CA ASP A 225 -14.18 38.87 -23.87
C ASP A 225 -14.58 38.13 -22.58
N LEU A 226 -14.66 36.80 -22.61
CA LEU A 226 -14.92 35.94 -21.46
C LEU A 226 -13.92 34.76 -21.38
N LEU A 227 -13.35 34.53 -20.20
CA LEU A 227 -12.63 33.30 -19.88
C LEU A 227 -13.42 32.46 -18.87
N THR A 228 -13.40 31.15 -19.05
CA THR A 228 -13.86 30.15 -18.08
C THR A 228 -12.75 29.14 -17.79
N CYS A 229 -12.65 28.68 -16.55
CA CYS A 229 -11.72 27.63 -16.12
C CYS A 229 -12.34 26.89 -14.94
N PHE A 230 -12.68 25.62 -15.13
CA PHE A 230 -13.38 24.82 -14.12
C PHE A 230 -12.67 23.50 -13.85
N MET A 231 -12.55 23.13 -12.57
CA MET A 231 -11.98 21.86 -12.09
C MET A 231 -10.50 21.59 -12.42
N MET A 232 -9.76 22.62 -12.87
CA MET A 232 -8.33 22.49 -13.20
C MET A 232 -7.45 23.61 -12.62
N GLY A 233 -8.04 24.62 -11.96
CA GLY A 233 -7.29 25.81 -11.51
C GLY A 233 -6.11 25.50 -10.59
N HIS A 234 -6.20 24.45 -9.78
CA HIS A 234 -5.18 23.98 -8.86
C HIS A 234 -3.90 23.55 -9.60
N ASP A 235 -3.98 23.16 -10.88
CA ASP A 235 -2.80 22.85 -11.70
C ASP A 235 -1.93 24.08 -12.01
N PHE A 236 -2.43 25.29 -11.76
CA PHE A 236 -1.62 26.51 -11.82
C PHE A 236 -0.60 26.56 -10.69
N TRP A 237 -0.82 25.83 -9.59
CA TRP A 237 0.01 25.87 -8.39
C TRP A 237 1.31 25.05 -8.56
N PRO A 238 2.39 25.35 -7.80
CA PRO A 238 2.49 26.20 -6.59
C PRO A 238 2.34 27.71 -6.81
N ARG A 239 2.25 28.49 -5.72
CA ARG A 239 1.90 29.93 -5.71
C ARG A 239 2.60 30.77 -6.79
N GLU A 240 3.92 30.64 -6.92
CA GLU A 240 4.72 31.41 -7.89
C GLU A 240 4.32 31.10 -9.34
N ASN A 241 4.11 29.80 -9.65
CA ASN A 241 3.62 29.38 -10.96
C ASN A 241 2.19 29.89 -11.20
N CYS A 242 1.36 29.91 -10.16
CA CYS A 242 -0.02 30.36 -10.27
C CYS A 242 -0.07 31.83 -10.67
N ILE A 243 0.71 32.67 -9.98
CA ILE A 243 0.85 34.09 -10.30
C ILE A 243 1.35 34.28 -11.74
N ALA A 244 2.40 33.57 -12.13
CA ALA A 244 2.95 33.67 -13.48
C ALA A 244 1.94 33.22 -14.56
N THR A 245 1.19 32.15 -14.32
CA THR A 245 0.14 31.68 -15.24
C THR A 245 -1.00 32.69 -15.32
N LEU A 246 -1.47 33.25 -14.21
CA LEU A 246 -2.50 34.29 -14.21
C LEU A 246 -2.06 35.54 -14.98
N GLN A 247 -0.81 35.98 -14.82
CA GLN A 247 -0.23 37.10 -15.57
C GLN A 247 -0.14 36.80 -17.07
N LYS A 248 0.28 35.57 -17.43
CA LYS A 248 0.31 35.12 -18.83
C LYS A 248 -1.08 35.08 -19.44
N LEU A 249 -2.09 34.56 -18.74
CA LEU A 249 -3.48 34.57 -19.22
C LEU A 249 -3.96 36.02 -19.41
N ARG A 250 -3.65 36.92 -18.48
CA ARG A 250 -4.00 38.35 -18.62
C ARG A 250 -3.37 39.00 -19.85
N THR A 251 -2.15 38.59 -20.18
CA THR A 251 -1.39 39.06 -21.35
C THR A 251 -1.89 38.43 -22.65
N ALA A 252 -2.13 37.12 -22.65
CA ALA A 252 -2.60 36.36 -23.82
C ALA A 252 -4.01 36.76 -24.25
N PHE A 253 -4.85 37.16 -23.30
CA PHE A 253 -6.23 37.56 -23.53
C PHE A 253 -6.48 39.03 -23.11
N PRO A 254 -5.95 40.01 -23.86
CA PRO A 254 -5.91 41.41 -23.43
C PRO A 254 -7.30 42.04 -23.30
N LYS A 255 -8.31 41.57 -24.04
CA LYS A 255 -9.69 42.10 -24.01
C LYS A 255 -10.64 41.39 -23.06
N VAL A 256 -10.19 40.34 -22.35
CA VAL A 256 -11.06 39.62 -21.41
C VAL A 256 -11.52 40.55 -20.30
N ARG A 257 -12.83 40.61 -20.08
CA ARG A 257 -13.46 41.43 -19.05
C ARG A 257 -13.78 40.65 -17.78
N ARG A 258 -14.19 39.38 -17.93
CA ARG A 258 -14.49 38.47 -16.82
C ARG A 258 -13.74 37.17 -17.01
N PHE A 259 -13.20 36.66 -15.92
CA PHE A 259 -12.62 35.33 -15.82
C PHE A 259 -13.36 34.59 -14.72
N LEU A 260 -14.14 33.58 -15.10
CA LEU A 260 -14.86 32.71 -14.17
C LEU A 260 -13.98 31.50 -13.86
N LEU A 261 -13.53 31.41 -12.62
CA LEU A 261 -12.67 30.35 -12.12
C LEU A 261 -13.41 29.58 -11.02
N GLY A 262 -13.62 28.27 -11.22
CA GLY A 262 -14.25 27.39 -10.23
C GLY A 262 -13.41 26.14 -10.02
N ASP A 263 -13.12 25.78 -8.78
CA ASP A 263 -12.28 24.62 -8.49
C ASP A 263 -12.49 24.04 -7.09
N GLY A 264 -12.03 22.80 -6.88
CA GLY A 264 -11.91 22.21 -5.56
C GLY A 264 -10.74 22.80 -4.79
N THR A 265 -10.92 23.07 -3.49
CA THR A 265 -9.88 23.62 -2.61
C THR A 265 -9.65 22.72 -1.41
N ARG A 266 -8.42 22.74 -0.87
CA ARG A 266 -8.06 22.03 0.35
C ARG A 266 -8.75 22.66 1.56
N ILE A 267 -9.34 21.84 2.42
CA ILE A 267 -9.91 22.24 3.70
C ILE A 267 -8.84 22.32 4.78
N LEU A 268 -9.13 23.09 5.83
CA LEU A 268 -8.33 23.12 7.05
C LEU A 268 -9.15 22.54 8.20
N LEU A 269 -8.56 21.62 8.96
CA LEU A 269 -9.24 21.00 10.10
C LEU A 269 -9.02 21.84 11.36
N ASN A 270 -10.08 22.01 12.17
CA ASN A 270 -10.00 22.65 13.48
C ASN A 270 -9.29 21.74 14.49
N THR A 271 -7.96 21.85 14.57
CA THR A 271 -7.13 21.15 15.57
C THR A 271 -6.64 22.12 16.65
N ASP A 272 -7.51 22.41 17.62
CA ASP A 272 -7.28 23.09 18.93
C ASP A 272 -6.38 24.35 19.07
N LYS A 273 -5.74 24.92 18.04
CA LYS A 273 -4.88 26.12 18.21
C LYS A 273 -4.88 27.17 17.09
N THR A 274 -5.64 27.02 16.01
CA THR A 274 -5.78 28.07 14.98
C THR A 274 -7.15 28.00 14.31
N HIS A 275 -8.03 28.96 14.61
CA HIS A 275 -9.27 29.16 13.85
C HIS A 275 -8.96 29.88 12.54
N CYS A 276 -9.06 29.16 11.43
CA CYS A 276 -9.02 29.73 10.07
C CYS A 276 -10.45 29.96 9.56
N LYS A 277 -10.66 30.98 8.72
CA LYS A 277 -11.97 31.46 8.25
C LYS A 277 -12.83 30.36 7.62
N TYR A 278 -12.21 29.36 6.99
CA TYR A 278 -12.88 28.28 6.26
C TYR A 278 -12.60 26.88 6.84
N SER A 279 -12.28 26.80 8.13
CA SER A 279 -11.96 25.53 8.79
C SER A 279 -13.19 24.67 9.11
N THR A 280 -13.08 23.34 9.01
CA THR A 280 -14.15 22.38 9.34
C THR A 280 -13.74 21.42 10.47
N ASN A 281 -14.72 20.76 11.10
CA ASN A 281 -14.49 19.71 12.09
C ASN A 281 -14.31 18.36 11.37
N VAL A 282 -13.52 17.45 11.96
CA VAL A 282 -13.29 16.08 11.49
C VAL A 282 -14.61 15.32 11.29
N ASP A 283 -15.59 15.55 12.16
CA ASP A 283 -16.91 14.90 12.05
C ASP A 283 -17.77 15.44 10.89
N ASN A 284 -17.35 16.56 10.27
CA ASN A 284 -18.09 17.29 9.24
C ASN A 284 -17.27 17.44 7.94
N VAL A 285 -16.33 16.53 7.65
CA VAL A 285 -15.62 16.52 6.36
C VAL A 285 -16.62 16.18 5.24
N PRO A 286 -16.88 17.07 4.28
CA PRO A 286 -17.85 16.80 3.21
C PRO A 286 -17.41 15.65 2.30
N ILE A 287 -18.36 15.07 1.57
CA ILE A 287 -18.08 14.14 0.47
C ILE A 287 -17.09 14.78 -0.52
N PHE A 288 -16.37 13.97 -1.30
CA PHE A 288 -15.28 14.36 -2.21
C PHE A 288 -13.98 14.82 -1.53
N THR A 289 -14.05 15.63 -0.48
CA THR A 289 -12.91 16.32 0.15
C THR A 289 -11.69 15.42 0.42
N LEU A 290 -11.89 14.34 1.18
CA LEU A 290 -10.78 13.45 1.57
C LEU A 290 -10.17 12.74 0.36
N GLY A 291 -11.00 12.27 -0.57
CA GLY A 291 -10.54 11.62 -1.79
C GLY A 291 -9.78 12.56 -2.72
N PHE A 292 -10.26 13.80 -2.85
CA PHE A 292 -9.65 14.86 -3.64
C PHE A 292 -8.27 15.24 -3.07
N GLU A 293 -8.18 15.62 -1.80
CA GLU A 293 -6.92 16.05 -1.20
C GLU A 293 -5.88 14.93 -1.14
N PHE A 294 -6.29 13.76 -0.64
CA PHE A 294 -5.36 12.66 -0.47
C PHE A 294 -4.89 12.12 -1.83
N GLY A 295 -5.79 12.04 -2.81
CA GLY A 295 -5.44 11.68 -4.18
C GLY A 295 -4.38 12.61 -4.77
N HIS A 296 -4.56 13.93 -4.65
CA HIS A 296 -3.59 14.91 -5.18
C HIS A 296 -2.26 14.88 -4.43
N ALA A 297 -2.28 14.73 -3.10
CA ALA A 297 -1.06 14.51 -2.31
C ALA A 297 -0.29 13.26 -2.77
N MET A 298 -1.01 12.16 -3.04
CA MET A 298 -0.41 10.94 -3.60
C MET A 298 0.16 11.16 -5.00
N MET A 299 -0.43 12.02 -5.85
CA MET A 299 0.12 12.36 -7.16
C MET A 299 1.27 13.37 -7.10
N GLY A 300 1.46 14.04 -5.96
CA GLY A 300 2.42 15.15 -5.84
C GLY A 300 1.93 16.43 -6.51
N VAL A 301 0.61 16.61 -6.62
CA VAL A 301 -0.05 17.80 -7.15
C VAL A 301 -0.48 18.69 -6.00
N TYR A 302 -0.21 19.99 -6.10
CA TYR A 302 -0.54 20.95 -5.05
C TYR A 302 -2.02 21.34 -5.13
N ILE A 303 -2.72 21.29 -4.00
CA ILE A 303 -4.08 21.81 -3.87
C ILE A 303 -4.06 23.02 -2.94
N PRO A 304 -4.41 24.21 -3.43
CA PRO A 304 -4.50 25.41 -2.60
C PRO A 304 -5.74 25.39 -1.70
N THR A 305 -5.64 26.09 -0.58
CA THR A 305 -6.79 26.51 0.22
C THR A 305 -7.51 27.69 -0.43
N LEU A 306 -8.70 28.02 0.05
CA LEU A 306 -9.43 29.19 -0.43
C LEU A 306 -8.72 30.51 -0.09
N GLU A 307 -8.08 30.60 1.08
CA GLU A 307 -7.29 31.78 1.48
C GLU A 307 -6.06 31.98 0.56
N GLU A 308 -5.45 30.88 0.15
CA GLU A 308 -4.35 30.90 -0.82
C GLU A 308 -4.79 31.45 -2.19
N TRP A 309 -5.99 31.08 -2.69
CA TRP A 309 -6.57 31.68 -3.89
C TRP A 309 -6.86 33.18 -3.73
N GLU A 310 -7.49 33.58 -2.62
CA GLU A 310 -7.78 34.99 -2.33
C GLU A 310 -6.50 35.84 -2.39
N GLY A 311 -5.37 35.29 -1.91
CA GLY A 311 -4.07 35.96 -1.85
C GLY A 311 -3.24 35.99 -3.14
N VAL A 312 -3.68 35.41 -4.27
CA VAL A 312 -2.88 35.40 -5.52
C VAL A 312 -3.47 36.21 -6.68
N PHE A 313 -4.77 36.55 -6.65
CA PHE A 313 -5.41 37.20 -7.80
C PHE A 313 -4.80 38.56 -8.12
N GLU A 314 -4.57 39.41 -7.12
CA GLU A 314 -4.03 40.76 -7.32
C GLU A 314 -2.61 40.71 -7.89
N GLU A 315 -1.74 39.86 -7.34
CA GLU A 315 -0.40 39.61 -7.87
C GLU A 315 -0.43 39.01 -9.28
N GLY A 316 -1.43 38.19 -9.57
CA GLY A 316 -1.70 37.60 -10.88
C GLY A 316 -2.23 38.59 -11.92
N GLY A 317 -2.50 39.85 -11.56
CA GLY A 317 -3.07 40.85 -12.46
C GLY A 317 -4.59 40.76 -12.64
N TRP A 318 -5.29 40.13 -11.70
CA TRP A 318 -6.74 39.96 -11.67
C TRP A 318 -7.33 40.54 -10.39
N ARG A 319 -8.59 40.98 -10.46
CA ARG A 319 -9.33 41.43 -9.28
C ARG A 319 -10.53 40.51 -9.04
N CYS A 320 -10.52 39.78 -7.93
CA CYS A 320 -11.70 39.06 -7.48
C CYS A 320 -12.83 40.06 -7.16
N ARG A 321 -13.99 39.87 -7.78
CA ARG A 321 -15.17 40.75 -7.61
C ARG A 321 -16.25 40.09 -6.79
N ILE A 322 -16.45 38.79 -7.01
CA ILE A 322 -17.44 37.95 -6.35
C ILE A 322 -16.73 36.63 -6.08
N ALA A 323 -16.87 36.11 -4.88
CA ALA A 323 -16.48 34.76 -4.50
C ALA A 323 -17.71 34.07 -3.94
N SER A 324 -17.96 32.84 -4.41
CA SER A 324 -19.06 32.00 -3.94
C SER A 324 -18.47 30.70 -3.42
N PHE A 325 -18.81 30.37 -2.18
CA PHE A 325 -18.42 29.11 -1.58
C PHE A 325 -19.52 28.08 -1.81
N LEU A 326 -19.16 26.94 -2.41
CA LEU A 326 -20.07 25.87 -2.74
C LEU A 326 -19.98 24.81 -1.63
N ASN A 327 -20.87 24.91 -0.65
CA ASN A 327 -21.07 23.85 0.34
C ASN A 327 -22.29 23.01 -0.06
N ASP A 328 -22.17 21.69 -0.02
CA ASP A 328 -23.31 20.78 -0.26
C ASP A 328 -24.49 21.06 0.71
N ALA A 329 -24.21 21.61 1.90
CA ALA A 329 -25.22 22.02 2.89
C ALA A 329 -26.08 23.22 2.45
N ASP A 330 -25.58 24.13 1.60
CA ASP A 330 -26.31 25.35 1.19
C ASP A 330 -27.29 25.11 0.03
N SER A 331 -27.22 23.94 -0.60
CA SER A 331 -28.12 23.52 -1.67
C SER A 331 -29.55 23.17 -1.19
N GLN A 332 -29.80 23.21 0.12
CA GLN A 332 -31.16 23.14 0.69
C GLN A 332 -31.85 24.51 0.80
N SER A 333 -31.20 25.63 0.42
CA SER A 333 -31.74 26.98 0.69
C SER A 333 -32.20 27.82 -0.51
N GLN A 334 -32.17 27.30 -1.75
CA GLN A 334 -32.70 28.01 -2.93
C GLN A 334 -33.66 27.15 -3.76
N SER A 335 -34.80 26.82 -3.16
CA SER A 335 -36.04 26.53 -3.88
C SER A 335 -37.13 27.39 -3.24
N SER A 336 -37.32 28.60 -3.78
CA SER A 336 -38.42 29.47 -3.38
C SER A 336 -39.72 28.98 -4.03
N ALA A 337 -40.41 28.06 -3.34
CA ALA A 337 -41.86 27.94 -3.43
C ALA A 337 -42.45 28.32 -2.06
N PRO A 338 -43.49 29.16 -2.00
CA PRO A 338 -44.01 29.71 -0.73
C PRO A 338 -44.58 28.60 0.17
N PRO A 339 -44.48 28.74 1.52
CA PRO A 339 -44.78 27.66 2.44
C PRO A 339 -46.28 27.38 2.49
N THR A 340 -46.69 26.21 2.03
CA THR A 340 -47.95 25.57 2.44
C THR A 340 -47.77 24.91 3.81
N PRO A 341 -48.64 25.18 4.79
CA PRO A 341 -48.58 24.53 6.11
C PRO A 341 -49.08 23.09 5.99
N SER A 342 -48.21 22.12 6.30
CA SER A 342 -48.61 20.72 6.36
C SER A 342 -49.28 20.36 7.70
N PRO A 343 -50.22 19.39 7.69
CA PRO A 343 -51.12 19.10 8.79
C PRO A 343 -50.50 18.16 9.82
N VAL A 344 -50.88 18.36 11.09
CA VAL A 344 -50.63 17.43 12.20
C VAL A 344 -51.73 16.37 12.21
N ILE A 345 -51.42 15.09 11.97
CA ILE A 345 -52.23 13.94 12.42
C ILE A 345 -51.30 12.70 12.66
N PRO A 346 -51.72 11.65 13.39
CA PRO A 346 -51.40 11.41 14.79
C PRO A 346 -50.64 10.09 15.04
N ALA A 347 -49.96 9.99 16.19
CA ALA A 347 -49.41 8.71 16.65
C ALA A 347 -50.56 7.75 17.03
N THR A 348 -50.62 6.60 16.37
CA THR A 348 -51.49 5.48 16.70
C THR A 348 -50.96 4.68 17.88
N GLU A 349 -51.90 4.33 18.76
CA GLU A 349 -51.80 3.42 19.89
C GLU A 349 -51.32 2.01 19.48
N THR A 350 -50.53 1.35 20.33
CA THR A 350 -50.83 -0.01 20.82
C THR A 350 -49.96 -0.32 22.04
N GLY A 351 -50.60 -0.80 23.11
CA GLY A 351 -49.91 -1.22 24.34
C GLY A 351 -50.79 -1.22 25.57
N ALA A 352 -51.96 -1.86 25.50
CA ALA A 352 -52.77 -2.15 26.68
C ALA A 352 -52.19 -3.35 27.44
N GLN A 353 -52.04 -3.24 28.77
CA GLN A 353 -52.59 -4.19 29.76
C GLN A 353 -52.18 -3.84 31.21
N PHE A 354 -53.06 -4.19 32.15
CA PHE A 354 -52.97 -4.12 33.63
C PHE A 354 -53.10 -2.69 34.23
N LEU A 355 -54.17 -2.29 34.93
CA LEU A 355 -54.95 -2.96 35.99
C LEU A 355 -56.29 -2.24 36.28
N LYS A 356 -57.28 -3.00 36.75
CA LYS A 356 -58.66 -2.61 37.06
C LYS A 356 -58.81 -1.77 38.36
N ARG A 357 -59.57 -0.67 38.25
CA ARG A 357 -60.74 -0.23 39.05
C ARG A 357 -60.67 -0.16 40.61
N LYS A 358 -61.04 1.00 41.17
CA LYS A 358 -62.19 1.12 42.12
C LYS A 358 -62.76 2.55 42.19
N ARG A 359 -64.08 2.62 42.30
CA ARG A 359 -64.96 3.81 42.33
C ARG A 359 -64.85 4.57 43.66
N GLY A 360 -65.07 5.88 43.61
CA GLY A 360 -65.50 6.71 44.74
C GLY A 360 -66.28 7.91 44.22
N SER A 361 -67.56 8.00 44.60
CA SER A 361 -68.56 8.99 44.17
C SER A 361 -68.37 10.37 44.82
N SER A 362 -68.68 11.44 44.09
CA SER A 362 -69.58 12.52 44.55
C SER A 362 -69.60 13.67 43.53
N THR A 363 -70.77 13.93 42.96
CA THR A 363 -71.12 15.22 42.36
C THR A 363 -71.42 16.23 43.47
N PRO A 364 -71.14 17.52 43.25
CA PRO A 364 -72.19 18.50 43.55
C PRO A 364 -72.41 19.53 42.42
N HIS A 365 -73.71 19.74 42.20
CA HIS A 365 -74.49 20.81 41.57
C HIS A 365 -73.84 22.04 40.92
N ARG A 366 -74.44 22.38 39.76
CA ARG A 366 -74.44 23.67 39.06
C ARG A 366 -74.87 24.83 39.98
N GLY A 367 -74.06 25.89 40.04
CA GLY A 367 -74.46 27.25 40.41
C GLY A 367 -74.61 28.14 39.16
N LEU A 368 -75.67 28.92 39.12
CA LEU A 368 -76.12 29.80 38.03
C LEU A 368 -75.09 30.87 37.63
N GLY A 369 -75.02 31.15 36.32
CA GLY A 369 -73.97 31.95 35.69
C GLY A 369 -74.08 33.46 35.87
N GLN A 370 -72.93 34.10 36.08
CA GLN A 370 -72.68 35.45 35.59
C GLN A 370 -72.26 35.36 34.12
N LYS A 371 -73.04 35.97 33.22
CA LYS A 371 -72.72 36.10 31.80
C LYS A 371 -71.48 36.99 31.65
N ASP A 372 -70.34 36.39 31.33
CA ASP A 372 -69.11 37.10 31.04
C ASP A 372 -69.31 38.01 29.81
N LYS A 373 -69.44 39.32 30.04
CA LYS A 373 -69.73 40.30 28.98
C LYS A 373 -68.54 40.54 28.06
N SER A 374 -67.35 40.06 28.43
CA SER A 374 -66.12 40.24 27.64
C SER A 374 -66.18 39.59 26.26
N VAL A 375 -67.00 38.55 26.07
CA VAL A 375 -67.17 37.89 24.76
C VAL A 375 -67.70 38.86 23.70
N TRP A 376 -68.57 39.80 24.07
CA TRP A 376 -69.22 40.73 23.13
C TRP A 376 -68.27 41.73 22.47
N LYS A 377 -67.03 41.88 22.96
CA LYS A 377 -66.00 42.68 22.28
C LYS A 377 -65.57 42.09 20.94
N HIS A 378 -65.82 40.80 20.72
CA HIS A 378 -65.51 40.06 19.50
C HIS A 378 -66.76 39.82 18.62
N ALA A 379 -67.84 40.57 18.86
CA ALA A 379 -69.05 40.53 18.04
C ALA A 379 -69.01 41.59 16.95
N ARG A 380 -69.42 41.24 15.72
CA ARG A 380 -69.67 42.24 14.67
C ARG A 380 -71.07 42.80 14.77
N ALA A 381 -71.29 43.97 14.17
CA ALA A 381 -72.62 44.53 14.01
C ALA A 381 -73.53 43.59 13.18
N ARG A 382 -74.80 43.53 13.58
CA ARG A 382 -75.87 42.83 12.86
C ARG A 382 -76.10 43.51 11.51
N LEU A 383 -76.18 42.73 10.43
CA LEU A 383 -76.59 43.25 9.13
C LEU A 383 -78.11 43.46 9.10
N PRO A 384 -78.64 44.40 8.30
CA PRO A 384 -80.05 44.79 8.35
C PRO A 384 -81.05 43.62 8.25
N TYR A 385 -80.68 42.58 7.52
CA TYR A 385 -81.47 41.36 7.26
C TYR A 385 -81.28 40.23 8.28
N GLU A 386 -80.41 40.37 9.27
CA GLU A 386 -80.13 39.32 10.27
C GLU A 386 -81.00 39.52 11.53
N ALA A 387 -81.44 38.46 12.21
CA ALA A 387 -82.30 38.60 13.41
C ALA A 387 -81.52 39.09 14.65
N GLU A 388 -82.09 40.00 15.45
CA GLU A 388 -81.41 40.48 16.67
C GLU A 388 -81.44 39.45 17.81
N ARG A 389 -82.49 38.63 17.84
CA ARG A 389 -82.72 37.61 18.86
C ARG A 389 -83.05 36.27 18.23
N ASP A 390 -82.71 35.20 18.93
CA ASP A 390 -83.11 33.84 18.56
C ASP A 390 -84.58 33.58 18.92
N ASP A 391 -85.10 32.43 18.47
CA ASP A 391 -86.50 32.01 18.69
C ASP A 391 -86.87 31.86 20.18
N HIS A 392 -85.89 31.95 21.08
CA HIS A 392 -86.05 31.85 22.54
C HIS A 392 -85.83 33.21 23.24
N GLY A 393 -85.72 34.30 22.47
CA GLY A 393 -85.61 35.67 22.98
C GLY A 393 -84.21 36.09 23.42
N HIS A 394 -83.16 35.29 23.17
CA HIS A 394 -81.78 35.67 23.52
C HIS A 394 -81.12 36.49 22.41
N GLN A 395 -80.31 37.49 22.79
CA GLN A 395 -79.53 38.26 21.82
C GLN A 395 -78.49 37.38 21.12
N ILE A 396 -78.45 37.46 19.79
CA ILE A 396 -77.54 36.65 18.97
C ILE A 396 -76.18 37.33 18.88
N PHE A 397 -75.13 36.58 19.24
CA PHE A 397 -73.74 36.95 19.02
C PHE A 397 -73.34 36.59 17.58
N TYR A 398 -72.89 37.57 16.80
CA TYR A 398 -72.33 37.40 15.46
C TYR A 398 -70.82 37.55 15.52
N CYS A 399 -70.05 36.52 15.17
CA CYS A 399 -68.59 36.57 15.26
C CYS A 399 -67.99 37.66 14.36
N ALA A 400 -67.04 38.45 14.89
CA ALA A 400 -66.29 39.45 14.13
C ALA A 400 -64.98 38.93 13.52
N GLU A 401 -64.56 37.71 13.87
CA GLU A 401 -63.23 37.21 13.54
C GLU A 401 -63.20 36.56 12.15
N GLY A 402 -62.69 37.30 11.15
CA GLY A 402 -62.56 36.86 9.75
C GLY A 402 -63.91 36.63 9.05
N ASN A 403 -63.92 35.89 7.93
CA ASN A 403 -65.15 35.48 7.22
C ASN A 403 -65.94 34.37 7.96
N CYS A 404 -65.96 34.41 9.30
CA CYS A 404 -66.63 33.43 10.14
C CYS A 404 -68.12 33.72 10.23
N ASN A 405 -68.94 32.82 9.66
CA ASN A 405 -70.40 32.94 9.67
C ASN A 405 -71.08 32.39 10.94
N TRP A 406 -70.32 32.15 12.01
CA TRP A 406 -70.88 31.59 13.24
C TRP A 406 -71.75 32.62 13.98
N LYS A 407 -72.97 32.21 14.31
CA LYS A 407 -73.92 32.97 15.12
C LYS A 407 -74.57 32.08 16.18
N GLY A 408 -74.78 32.60 17.38
CA GLY A 408 -75.39 31.84 18.47
C GLY A 408 -75.51 32.64 19.77
N PRO A 409 -76.06 32.04 20.84
CA PRO A 409 -76.23 32.73 22.12
C PRO A 409 -74.86 32.96 22.80
N SER A 410 -74.76 34.05 23.58
CA SER A 410 -73.52 34.47 24.23
C SER A 410 -72.88 33.44 25.16
N SER A 411 -73.68 32.53 25.73
CA SER A 411 -73.21 31.42 26.58
C SER A 411 -72.31 30.42 25.84
N ASN A 412 -72.43 30.36 24.52
CA ASN A 412 -71.62 29.50 23.66
C ASN A 412 -70.49 30.26 22.93
N ALA A 413 -70.53 31.60 22.94
CA ALA A 413 -69.55 32.44 22.27
C ALA A 413 -68.12 32.25 22.82
N ALA A 414 -67.94 32.16 24.15
CA ALA A 414 -66.61 31.95 24.75
C ALA A 414 -65.91 30.66 24.28
N ARG A 415 -66.69 29.59 24.05
CA ARG A 415 -66.18 28.31 23.53
C ARG A 415 -65.92 28.38 22.03
N HIS A 416 -66.76 29.10 21.29
CA HIS A 416 -66.53 29.36 19.87
C HIS A 416 -65.23 30.16 19.65
N LEU A 417 -65.02 31.24 20.43
CA LEU A 417 -63.83 32.10 20.34
C LEU A 417 -62.51 31.35 20.58
N ARG A 418 -62.49 30.25 21.35
CA ARG A 418 -61.30 29.38 21.47
C ARG A 418 -60.87 28.76 20.15
N LYS A 419 -61.79 28.56 19.20
CA LYS A 419 -61.45 28.10 17.84
C LYS A 419 -60.72 29.18 17.04
N HIS A 420 -60.87 30.45 17.43
CA HIS A 420 -60.07 31.57 16.97
C HIS A 420 -58.87 31.86 17.91
N ALA A 421 -58.53 30.93 18.80
CA ALA A 421 -57.50 31.07 19.84
C ALA A 421 -57.70 32.25 20.82
N ILE A 422 -58.93 32.75 20.97
CA ILE A 422 -59.28 33.82 21.90
C ILE A 422 -59.85 33.20 23.18
N PHE A 423 -59.16 33.41 24.32
CA PHE A 423 -59.54 32.88 25.63
C PHE A 423 -60.01 34.00 26.55
N VAL A 424 -61.18 33.83 27.15
CA VAL A 424 -61.83 34.85 28.01
C VAL A 424 -62.17 34.25 29.38
N GLY A 425 -61.68 34.88 30.46
CA GLY A 425 -61.89 34.50 31.89
C GLY A 425 -60.61 34.54 32.76
N ARG A 426 -60.71 34.83 34.08
CA ARG A 426 -59.58 34.87 35.06
C ARG A 426 -59.36 33.51 35.76
N PHE A 427 -58.11 33.07 35.90
CA PHE A 427 -57.70 31.92 36.74
C PHE A 427 -56.99 32.38 38.02
N SER A 428 -57.25 31.76 39.18
CA SER A 428 -56.48 31.94 40.43
C SER A 428 -55.95 30.60 40.95
N ALA A 429 -54.66 30.52 41.26
CA ALA A 429 -53.99 29.32 41.80
C ALA A 429 -54.18 29.15 43.31
N THR A 430 -54.25 27.91 43.82
CA THR A 430 -54.40 27.60 45.26
C THR A 430 -53.14 26.95 45.86
N PRO A 431 -52.89 27.04 47.18
CA PRO A 431 -51.67 26.50 47.82
C PRO A 431 -51.45 24.98 47.65
N SER A 432 -52.53 24.19 47.50
CA SER A 432 -52.41 22.73 47.31
C SER A 432 -51.88 22.35 45.92
N THR A 433 -52.11 23.18 44.90
CA THR A 433 -51.58 22.94 43.55
C THR A 433 -50.08 23.20 43.49
N ILE A 434 -49.56 24.13 44.30
CA ILE A 434 -48.12 24.42 44.41
C ILE A 434 -47.38 23.27 45.13
N ALA A 435 -47.97 22.72 46.21
CA ALA A 435 -47.36 21.60 46.94
C ALA A 435 -47.29 20.30 46.12
N GLN A 436 -48.30 20.02 45.29
CA GLN A 436 -48.28 18.87 44.37
C GLN A 436 -47.26 19.06 43.24
N ALA A 437 -47.10 20.28 42.71
CA ALA A 437 -46.10 20.59 41.70
C ALA A 437 -44.67 20.39 42.25
N ASN A 438 -44.39 20.84 43.48
CA ASN A 438 -43.07 20.69 44.10
C ASN A 438 -42.71 19.22 44.37
N ASN A 439 -43.66 18.39 44.85
CA ASN A 439 -43.41 16.96 45.06
C ASN A 439 -43.19 16.20 43.73
N LEU A 440 -43.91 16.57 42.68
CA LEU A 440 -43.71 16.01 41.34
C LEU A 440 -42.33 16.40 40.79
N GLN A 441 -41.90 17.66 41.00
CA GLN A 441 -40.60 18.15 40.57
C GLN A 441 -39.45 17.44 41.31
N GLN A 442 -39.59 17.17 42.61
CA GLN A 442 -38.59 16.42 43.38
C GLN A 442 -38.55 14.93 42.99
N GLY A 443 -39.70 14.31 42.71
CA GLY A 443 -39.77 12.95 42.18
C GLY A 443 -39.12 12.82 40.80
N LEU A 444 -39.35 13.79 39.90
CA LEU A 444 -38.70 13.87 38.59
C LEU A 444 -37.19 14.07 38.70
N HIS A 445 -36.73 14.90 39.64
CA HIS A 445 -35.29 15.11 39.87
C HIS A 445 -34.60 13.82 40.35
N ASN A 446 -35.20 13.09 41.29
CA ASN A 446 -34.66 11.82 41.81
C ASN A 446 -34.68 10.68 40.77
N MET A 447 -35.66 10.67 39.87
CA MET A 447 -35.67 9.74 38.73
C MET A 447 -34.60 10.12 37.70
N ALA A 448 -34.39 11.40 37.44
CA ALA A 448 -33.34 11.88 36.54
C ALA A 448 -31.93 11.54 37.04
N THR A 449 -31.65 11.69 38.34
CA THR A 449 -30.36 11.31 38.92
C THR A 449 -30.13 9.81 38.92
N LYS A 450 -31.11 8.98 39.30
CA LYS A 450 -30.99 7.52 39.19
C LYS A 450 -30.81 7.03 37.74
N HIS A 451 -31.49 7.68 36.79
CA HIS A 451 -31.32 7.37 35.37
C HIS A 451 -29.93 7.81 34.87
N ALA A 452 -29.42 8.95 35.32
CA ALA A 452 -28.07 9.41 35.00
C ALA A 452 -26.99 8.48 35.58
N GLU A 453 -27.14 8.01 36.83
CA GLU A 453 -26.24 7.03 37.46
C GLU A 453 -26.29 5.67 36.76
N SER A 454 -27.48 5.18 36.41
CA SER A 454 -27.65 3.95 35.64
C SER A 454 -27.05 4.06 34.25
N SER A 455 -27.27 5.19 33.57
CA SER A 455 -26.68 5.48 32.26
C SER A 455 -25.16 5.58 32.34
N HIS A 456 -24.60 6.19 33.40
CA HIS A 456 -23.17 6.29 33.63
C HIS A 456 -22.54 4.91 33.88
N ASN A 457 -23.14 4.10 34.76
CA ASN A 457 -22.67 2.72 35.02
C ASN A 457 -22.75 1.84 33.76
N GLN A 458 -23.78 2.04 32.93
CA GLN A 458 -23.90 1.36 31.65
C GLN A 458 -22.79 1.81 30.67
N THR A 459 -22.50 3.10 30.57
CA THR A 459 -21.39 3.62 29.76
C THR A 459 -20.04 3.10 30.23
N VAL A 460 -19.75 3.09 31.54
CA VAL A 460 -18.53 2.51 32.13
C VAL A 460 -18.39 1.04 31.77
N THR A 461 -19.47 0.27 31.88
CA THR A 461 -19.49 -1.16 31.52
C THR A 461 -19.23 -1.36 30.03
N VAL A 462 -19.85 -0.56 29.16
CA VAL A 462 -19.64 -0.61 27.71
C VAL A 462 -18.19 -0.29 27.34
N LEU A 463 -17.63 0.78 27.90
CA LEU A 463 -16.24 1.19 27.64
C LEU A 463 -15.23 0.15 28.15
N ARG A 464 -15.47 -0.44 29.32
CA ARG A 464 -14.65 -1.53 29.85
C ARG A 464 -14.72 -2.77 28.97
N ASN A 465 -15.90 -3.13 28.46
CA ASN A 465 -16.08 -4.27 27.56
C ASN A 465 -15.50 -4.04 26.16
N ALA A 466 -15.50 -2.79 25.67
CA ALA A 466 -14.88 -2.42 24.41
C ALA A 466 -13.35 -2.58 24.43
N ALA A 467 -12.72 -2.34 25.59
CA ALA A 467 -11.29 -2.58 25.79
C ALA A 467 -11.04 -4.05 26.17
N GLN A 468 -11.04 -4.96 25.20
CA GLN A 468 -10.78 -6.37 25.48
C GLN A 468 -9.30 -6.63 25.81
N LYS A 469 -9.04 -7.16 27.01
CA LYS A 469 -7.69 -7.35 27.57
C LYS A 469 -6.74 -8.20 26.73
N GLN A 470 -7.18 -9.38 26.26
CA GLN A 470 -6.30 -10.28 25.50
C GLN A 470 -6.05 -9.78 24.07
N PRO A 471 -7.07 -9.39 23.28
CA PRO A 471 -6.86 -8.81 21.96
C PRO A 471 -5.96 -7.57 21.99
N PHE A 472 -6.20 -6.63 22.92
CA PHE A 472 -5.35 -5.45 23.07
C PHE A 472 -3.89 -5.81 23.32
N ARG A 473 -3.62 -6.72 24.27
CA ARG A 473 -2.25 -7.12 24.60
C ARG A 473 -1.56 -7.90 23.47
N ASN A 474 -2.31 -8.69 22.71
CA ASN A 474 -1.79 -9.38 21.53
C ASN A 474 -1.46 -8.37 20.41
N ALA A 475 -2.36 -7.41 20.16
CA ALA A 475 -2.14 -6.32 19.20
C ALA A 475 -0.95 -5.43 19.62
N LEU A 476 -0.82 -5.11 20.91
CA LEU A 476 0.30 -4.37 21.46
C LEU A 476 1.63 -5.11 21.28
N ALA A 477 1.66 -6.42 21.55
CA ALA A 477 2.85 -7.24 21.30
C ALA A 477 3.22 -7.24 19.82
N ARG A 478 2.24 -7.34 18.91
CA ARG A 478 2.47 -7.25 17.46
C ARG A 478 2.98 -5.87 17.03
N PHE A 479 2.40 -4.80 17.56
CA PHE A 479 2.84 -3.44 17.29
C PHE A 479 4.30 -3.24 17.72
N VAL A 480 4.66 -3.69 18.92
CA VAL A 480 6.02 -3.56 19.42
C VAL A 480 7.02 -4.37 18.59
N THR A 481 6.70 -5.61 18.20
CA THR A 481 7.60 -6.45 17.39
C THR A 481 7.71 -5.94 15.95
N ALA A 482 6.59 -5.60 15.30
CA ALA A 482 6.57 -5.13 13.91
C ALA A 482 7.30 -3.78 13.76
N CYS A 483 7.05 -2.84 14.68
CA CYS A 483 7.64 -1.50 14.63
C CYS A 483 9.00 -1.41 15.35
N SER A 484 9.48 -2.50 15.95
CA SER A 484 10.71 -2.52 16.76
C SER A 484 10.70 -1.41 17.83
N ILE A 485 9.61 -1.28 18.59
CA ILE A 485 9.46 -0.29 19.68
C ILE A 485 10.14 -0.81 20.95
N SER A 486 10.60 0.09 21.83
CA SER A 486 11.15 -0.31 23.14
C SER A 486 10.05 -0.82 24.06
N HIS A 487 10.30 -1.92 24.77
CA HIS A 487 9.34 -2.47 25.74
C HIS A 487 9.04 -1.49 26.88
N LYS A 488 9.96 -0.56 27.16
CA LYS A 488 9.76 0.49 28.17
C LYS A 488 8.76 1.54 27.71
N SER A 489 8.68 1.81 26.40
CA SER A 489 7.77 2.82 25.84
C SER A 489 6.31 2.47 26.07
N VAL A 490 5.94 1.18 26.06
CA VAL A 490 4.53 0.76 26.22
C VAL A 490 4.10 0.55 27.68
N VAL A 491 4.98 0.88 28.62
CA VAL A 491 4.66 0.92 30.07
C VAL A 491 4.90 2.30 30.67
N SER A 492 5.30 3.29 29.86
CA SER A 492 5.51 4.66 30.31
C SER A 492 4.16 5.35 30.56
N ASP A 493 4.18 6.40 31.38
CA ASP A 493 2.96 7.12 31.72
C ASP A 493 2.38 7.87 30.52
N GLU A 494 3.21 8.30 29.57
CA GLU A 494 2.78 8.91 28.31
C GLU A 494 1.98 7.92 27.44
N PHE A 495 2.43 6.65 27.36
CA PHE A 495 1.67 5.63 26.64
C PHE A 495 0.37 5.29 27.36
N LYS A 496 0.37 5.21 28.70
CA LYS A 496 -0.87 5.02 29.47
C LYS A 496 -1.85 6.18 29.23
N ALA A 497 -1.37 7.42 29.27
CA ALA A 497 -2.17 8.61 29.00
C ALA A 497 -2.78 8.58 27.59
N LEU A 498 -2.01 8.16 26.59
CA LEU A 498 -2.50 7.99 25.21
C LEU A 498 -3.66 6.98 25.14
N ILE A 499 -3.54 5.82 25.79
CA ILE A 499 -4.60 4.80 25.77
C ILE A 499 -5.82 5.25 26.57
N ILE A 500 -5.63 5.89 27.72
CA ILE A 500 -6.72 6.42 28.56
C ILE A 500 -7.46 7.56 27.85
N ALA A 501 -6.76 8.40 27.07
CA ALA A 501 -7.40 9.44 26.27
C ALA A 501 -8.33 8.88 25.19
N VAL A 502 -8.01 7.70 24.64
CA VAL A 502 -8.88 6.99 23.67
C VAL A 502 -10.03 6.27 24.37
N ASN A 503 -9.77 5.62 25.52
CA ASN A 503 -10.79 4.97 26.33
C ASN A 503 -10.46 5.09 27.83
N PRO A 504 -11.21 5.92 28.59
CA PRO A 504 -10.96 6.15 30.01
C PRO A 504 -11.02 4.90 30.89
N GLU A 505 -11.77 3.86 30.49
CA GLU A 505 -11.92 2.61 31.24
C GLU A 505 -10.92 1.51 30.82
N ALA A 506 -9.96 1.82 29.94
CA ALA A 506 -9.00 0.87 29.40
C ALA A 506 -7.78 0.59 30.31
N GLU A 507 -7.70 1.16 31.51
CA GLU A 507 -6.55 0.94 32.40
C GLU A 507 -6.30 -0.56 32.68
N HIS A 508 -7.37 -1.35 32.77
CA HIS A 508 -7.30 -2.78 33.04
C HIS A 508 -6.64 -3.62 31.92
N VAL A 509 -6.54 -3.10 30.69
CA VAL A 509 -5.86 -3.80 29.58
C VAL A 509 -4.38 -3.49 29.50
N LEU A 510 -3.94 -2.38 30.08
CA LEU A 510 -2.55 -1.92 30.06
C LEU A 510 -1.61 -2.93 30.72
N LEU A 511 -0.35 -2.88 30.30
CA LEU A 511 0.70 -3.70 30.88
C LEU A 511 1.32 -2.96 32.07
N ARG A 512 1.48 -3.68 33.18
CA ARG A 512 2.13 -3.15 34.40
C ARG A 512 3.65 -3.26 34.36
N SER A 513 4.19 -4.13 33.51
CA SER A 513 5.63 -4.36 33.40
C SER A 513 6.04 -4.70 31.96
N SER A 514 7.25 -4.28 31.59
CA SER A 514 7.88 -4.65 30.33
C SER A 514 8.17 -6.16 30.24
N SER A 515 8.35 -6.84 31.37
CA SER A 515 8.47 -8.30 31.44
C SER A 515 7.19 -9.02 31.00
N SER A 516 6.01 -8.46 31.33
CA SER A 516 4.72 -9.01 30.88
C SER A 516 4.59 -8.99 29.36
N LEU A 517 5.14 -7.96 28.71
CA LEU A 517 5.21 -7.90 27.25
C LEU A 517 6.13 -8.97 26.67
N SER A 518 7.32 -9.17 27.25
CA SER A 518 8.25 -10.21 26.81
C SER A 518 7.61 -11.61 26.91
N SER A 519 6.93 -11.93 28.02
CA SER A 519 6.19 -13.19 28.16
C SER A 519 5.08 -13.33 27.12
N ARG A 520 4.41 -12.22 26.76
CA ARG A 520 3.39 -12.20 25.72
C ARG A 520 3.98 -12.47 24.33
N ILE A 521 5.10 -11.84 23.99
CA ILE A 521 5.82 -12.06 22.74
C ILE A 521 6.23 -13.53 22.60
N VAL A 522 6.77 -14.13 23.66
CA VAL A 522 7.15 -15.55 23.66
C VAL A 522 5.93 -16.46 23.47
N ARG A 523 4.78 -16.14 24.09
CA ARG A 523 3.54 -16.89 23.90
C ARG A 523 3.04 -16.80 22.46
N ASN A 524 2.99 -15.60 21.89
CA ASN A 524 2.57 -15.39 20.51
C ASN A 524 3.50 -16.13 19.53
N PHE A 525 4.81 -16.11 19.80
CA PHE A 525 5.79 -16.86 19.03
C PHE A 525 5.50 -18.37 19.01
N ARG A 526 5.19 -18.98 20.16
CA ARG A 526 4.87 -20.41 20.21
C ARG A 526 3.65 -20.76 19.36
N ALA A 527 2.58 -19.97 19.48
CA ALA A 527 1.38 -20.16 18.66
C ALA A 527 1.67 -20.03 17.16
N GLN A 528 2.44 -19.01 16.75
CA GLN A 528 2.77 -18.83 15.33
C GLN A 528 3.81 -19.85 14.82
N GLN A 529 4.65 -20.40 15.69
CA GLN A 529 5.62 -21.42 15.32
C GLN A 529 4.91 -22.71 14.85
N GLU A 530 3.80 -23.09 15.50
CA GLU A 530 2.99 -24.23 15.08
C GLU A 530 2.36 -23.98 13.69
N GLU A 531 1.85 -22.79 13.42
CA GLU A 531 1.35 -22.40 12.09
C GLU A 531 2.44 -22.51 11.01
N VAL A 532 3.64 -22.02 11.30
CA VAL A 532 4.76 -22.08 10.37
C VAL A 532 5.16 -23.52 10.09
N ILE A 533 5.17 -24.40 11.11
CA ILE A 533 5.45 -25.82 10.91
C ILE A 533 4.39 -26.44 9.98
N ARG A 534 3.10 -26.16 10.19
CA ARG A 534 2.02 -26.64 9.31
C ARG A 534 2.19 -26.15 7.87
N TYR A 535 2.45 -24.85 7.70
CA TYR A 535 2.70 -24.26 6.38
C TYR A 535 3.87 -24.95 5.65
N LEU A 536 4.97 -25.22 6.36
CA LEU A 536 6.13 -25.90 5.78
C LEU A 536 5.78 -27.35 5.37
N CYS A 537 4.99 -28.06 6.17
CA CYS A 537 4.55 -29.42 5.87
C CYS A 537 3.60 -29.50 4.67
N ASP A 538 2.58 -28.65 4.64
CA ASP A 538 1.39 -28.85 3.79
C ASP A 538 1.40 -28.02 2.51
N ASP A 539 2.00 -26.83 2.51
CA ASP A 539 1.85 -25.83 1.44
C ASP A 539 3.11 -25.68 0.56
N THR A 540 4.02 -26.67 0.53
CA THR A 540 5.34 -26.54 -0.14
C THR A 540 5.65 -27.64 -1.15
N ILE A 541 6.27 -27.30 -2.28
CA ILE A 541 6.58 -28.23 -3.38
C ILE A 541 8.07 -28.49 -3.62
N SER A 542 8.99 -27.69 -3.07
CA SER A 542 10.44 -27.87 -3.24
C SER A 542 11.13 -28.50 -2.03
N CYS A 543 12.42 -28.81 -2.13
CA CYS A 543 13.29 -28.95 -0.97
C CYS A 543 13.38 -27.65 -0.14
N PHE A 544 13.84 -27.79 1.10
CA PHE A 544 14.15 -26.68 2.01
C PHE A 544 15.64 -26.34 1.95
N HIS A 545 15.97 -25.20 1.36
CA HIS A 545 17.34 -24.71 1.26
C HIS A 545 17.66 -23.82 2.45
N ILE A 546 18.80 -24.02 3.09
CA ILE A 546 19.15 -23.26 4.29
C ILE A 546 20.25 -22.26 3.97
N SER A 547 20.12 -21.04 4.49
CA SER A 547 21.24 -20.12 4.62
C SER A 547 21.51 -19.84 6.10
N THR A 548 22.76 -20.04 6.51
CA THR A 548 23.18 -19.85 7.91
C THR A 548 24.40 -18.96 8.01
N ASP A 549 24.40 -18.10 9.02
CA ASP A 549 25.54 -17.25 9.37
C ASP A 549 25.47 -16.88 10.86
N THR A 550 26.58 -16.37 11.41
CA THR A 550 26.70 -15.99 12.82
C THR A 550 26.98 -14.50 13.00
N TRP A 551 26.43 -13.91 14.06
CA TRP A 551 26.56 -12.49 14.34
C TRP A 551 26.63 -12.18 15.83
N LYS A 552 27.67 -11.43 16.21
CA LYS A 552 27.80 -10.84 17.54
C LYS A 552 27.20 -9.44 17.58
N THR A 553 26.35 -9.19 18.57
CA THR A 553 25.82 -7.84 18.84
C THR A 553 26.95 -6.83 19.09
N MET A 554 26.73 -5.55 18.78
CA MET A 554 27.79 -4.52 18.82
C MET A 554 28.48 -4.33 20.18
N HIS A 555 27.80 -4.70 21.27
CA HIS A 555 28.35 -4.62 22.62
C HIS A 555 28.86 -6.00 23.13
N GLY A 556 28.96 -6.99 22.26
CA GLY A 556 29.55 -8.31 22.54
C GLY A 556 28.73 -9.24 23.44
N HIS A 557 27.66 -8.76 24.08
CA HIS A 557 26.93 -9.53 25.10
C HIS A 557 26.10 -10.71 24.59
N LYS A 558 25.79 -10.75 23.28
CA LYS A 558 24.98 -11.81 22.67
C LYS A 558 25.53 -12.19 21.30
N HIS A 559 25.51 -13.47 21.02
CA HIS A 559 25.93 -14.07 19.77
C HIS A 559 24.77 -14.91 19.23
N PHE A 560 24.43 -14.75 17.95
CA PHE A 560 23.35 -15.50 17.31
C PHE A 560 23.83 -16.23 16.07
N GLN A 561 23.22 -17.38 15.78
CA GLN A 561 23.24 -18.04 14.48
C GLN A 561 21.86 -17.81 13.84
N ALA A 562 21.82 -17.11 12.71
CA ALA A 562 20.60 -17.01 11.91
C ALA A 562 20.47 -18.26 11.04
N VAL A 563 19.28 -18.85 11.04
CA VAL A 563 18.90 -19.98 10.18
C VAL A 563 17.74 -19.53 9.31
N ASN A 564 18.04 -19.21 8.06
CA ASN A 564 17.04 -18.83 7.06
C ASN A 564 16.74 -20.04 6.18
N VAL A 565 15.49 -20.17 5.73
CA VAL A 565 15.08 -21.19 4.76
C VAL A 565 14.51 -20.53 3.51
N GLN A 566 14.75 -21.14 2.35
CA GLN A 566 14.16 -20.79 1.07
C GLN A 566 13.55 -22.04 0.43
N PHE A 567 12.34 -21.89 -0.10
CA PHE A 567 11.57 -22.96 -0.73
C PHE A 567 10.50 -22.39 -1.66
N VAL A 568 9.82 -23.26 -2.39
CA VAL A 568 8.72 -22.92 -3.30
C VAL A 568 7.42 -23.44 -2.71
N ASP A 569 6.41 -22.58 -2.63
CA ASP A 569 5.08 -22.94 -2.17
C ASP A 569 4.27 -23.66 -3.28
N GLN A 570 3.08 -24.17 -2.94
CA GLN A 570 2.17 -24.80 -3.90
C GLN A 570 1.73 -23.92 -5.07
N ASN A 571 1.85 -22.60 -4.95
CA ASN A 571 1.52 -21.63 -5.98
C ASN A 571 2.72 -21.34 -6.92
N GLY A 572 3.85 -22.01 -6.73
CA GLY A 572 5.08 -21.76 -7.49
C GLY A 572 5.78 -20.46 -7.09
N GLN A 573 5.49 -19.90 -5.91
CA GLN A 573 6.14 -18.70 -5.39
C GLN A 573 7.37 -19.06 -4.56
N LEU A 574 8.47 -18.32 -4.77
CA LEU A 574 9.67 -18.42 -3.96
C LEU A 574 9.46 -17.71 -2.62
N ILE A 575 9.49 -18.49 -1.54
CA ILE A 575 9.32 -18.01 -0.16
C ILE A 575 10.65 -18.11 0.58
N GLN A 576 10.94 -17.10 1.39
CA GLN A 576 12.09 -17.05 2.29
C GLN A 576 11.60 -16.75 3.71
N LEU A 577 12.08 -17.48 4.71
CA LEU A 577 11.72 -17.27 6.12
C LEU A 577 12.95 -17.37 7.02
N LEU A 578 13.03 -16.51 8.03
CA LEU A 578 13.88 -16.76 9.19
C LEU A 578 13.23 -17.89 10.01
N LEU A 579 13.84 -19.07 10.09
CA LEU A 579 13.34 -20.16 10.91
C LEU A 579 13.81 -20.05 12.35
N ASP A 580 15.06 -19.64 12.55
CA ASP A 580 15.54 -19.41 13.89
C ASP A 580 16.65 -18.36 13.97
N LEU A 581 16.75 -17.73 15.14
CA LEU A 581 17.86 -16.86 15.53
C LEU A 581 18.41 -17.43 16.84
N VAL A 582 19.19 -18.51 16.71
CA VAL A 582 19.63 -19.35 17.82
C VAL A 582 20.70 -18.61 18.62
N ASN A 583 20.60 -18.61 19.95
CA ASN A 583 21.65 -18.06 20.80
C ASN A 583 22.87 -18.99 20.82
N VAL A 584 24.05 -18.44 20.56
CA VAL A 584 25.31 -19.17 20.39
C VAL A 584 26.21 -18.85 21.58
N ASP A 585 26.85 -19.86 22.15
CA ASP A 585 27.95 -19.60 23.10
C ASP A 585 29.12 -18.92 22.38
N SER A 586 29.57 -17.78 22.90
CA SER A 586 30.64 -17.02 22.26
C SER A 586 31.98 -17.75 22.22
N GLU A 587 32.24 -18.64 23.18
CA GLU A 587 33.47 -19.43 23.25
C GLU A 587 33.44 -20.58 22.23
N GLU A 588 32.29 -21.24 22.07
CA GLU A 588 32.12 -22.39 21.17
C GLU A 588 31.80 -22.00 19.71
N SER A 589 31.50 -20.72 19.46
CA SER A 589 31.12 -20.22 18.13
C SER A 589 32.14 -20.42 17.00
N LYS A 590 33.39 -20.74 17.35
CA LYS A 590 34.45 -21.07 16.38
C LYS A 590 34.45 -22.55 15.97
N THR A 591 33.56 -23.36 16.54
CA THR A 591 33.50 -24.81 16.35
C THR A 591 32.36 -25.17 15.40
N GLY A 592 32.69 -25.64 14.20
CA GLY A 592 31.68 -26.00 13.19
C GLY A 592 30.72 -27.10 13.66
N ALA A 593 31.19 -28.08 14.44
CA ALA A 593 30.35 -29.15 14.99
C ALA A 593 29.31 -28.63 16.00
N TYR A 594 29.64 -27.60 16.78
CA TYR A 594 28.71 -26.97 17.70
C TYR A 594 27.62 -26.21 16.93
N LEU A 595 28.01 -25.38 15.96
CA LEU A 595 27.06 -24.68 15.09
C LEU A 595 26.17 -25.65 14.29
N ALA A 596 26.71 -26.81 13.89
CA ALA A 596 25.92 -27.87 13.27
C ALA A 596 24.89 -28.45 14.22
N THR A 597 25.24 -28.65 15.50
CA THR A 597 24.29 -29.16 16.51
C THR A 597 23.09 -28.23 16.67
N LEU A 598 23.33 -26.91 16.74
CA LEU A 598 22.27 -25.89 16.80
C LEU A 598 21.41 -25.89 15.52
N LEU A 599 22.04 -26.04 14.35
CA LEU A 599 21.34 -26.13 13.08
C LEU A 599 20.49 -27.41 12.98
N ILE A 600 21.01 -28.57 13.39
CA ILE A 600 20.29 -29.85 13.40
C ILE A 600 19.06 -29.77 14.30
N GLN A 601 19.19 -29.15 15.47
CA GLN A 601 18.04 -28.91 16.36
C GLN A 601 16.95 -28.10 15.66
N THR A 602 17.34 -27.07 14.89
CA THR A 602 16.41 -26.26 14.11
C THR A 602 15.75 -27.08 12.98
N ILE A 603 16.54 -27.86 12.23
CA ILE A 603 16.06 -28.75 11.16
C ILE A 603 15.02 -29.74 11.69
N LYS A 604 15.31 -30.39 12.82
CA LYS A 604 14.37 -31.33 13.47
C LYS A 604 13.12 -30.62 13.97
N LYS A 605 13.29 -29.46 14.62
CA LYS A 605 12.19 -28.69 15.19
C LYS A 605 11.14 -28.28 14.15
N TYR A 606 11.57 -27.98 12.92
CA TYR A 606 10.70 -27.58 11.82
C TYR A 606 10.37 -28.71 10.83
N ASN A 607 10.67 -29.97 11.18
CA ASN A 607 10.39 -31.15 10.35
C ASN A 607 10.99 -31.10 8.92
N LEU A 608 12.20 -30.55 8.77
CA LEU A 608 12.81 -30.36 7.45
C LEU A 608 13.70 -31.52 6.99
N THR A 609 13.99 -32.48 7.88
CA THR A 609 15.02 -33.51 7.68
C THR A 609 14.91 -34.22 6.33
N THR A 610 13.72 -34.74 5.99
CA THR A 610 13.50 -35.56 4.79
C THR A 610 13.56 -34.78 3.47
N ARG A 611 13.31 -33.46 3.53
CA ARG A 611 13.29 -32.56 2.38
C ARG A 611 14.44 -31.54 2.43
N LEU A 612 15.48 -31.81 3.20
CA LEU A 612 16.65 -30.94 3.32
C LEU A 612 17.37 -30.83 1.97
N GLY A 613 17.46 -29.61 1.44
CA GLY A 613 18.16 -29.30 0.20
C GLY A 613 19.62 -28.89 0.44
N TRP A 614 20.07 -27.91 -0.34
CA TRP A 614 21.39 -27.28 -0.17
C TRP A 614 21.48 -26.34 1.03
N ILE A 615 22.70 -26.24 1.59
CA ILE A 615 23.06 -25.27 2.63
C ILE A 615 24.07 -24.27 2.05
N SER A 616 23.75 -22.98 2.15
CA SER A 616 24.59 -21.86 1.72
C SER A 616 25.09 -21.07 2.93
N SER A 617 26.40 -20.89 3.01
CA SER A 617 27.07 -20.09 4.05
C SER A 617 28.33 -19.43 3.48
N ASP A 618 28.97 -18.58 4.27
CA ASP A 618 30.25 -18.00 3.87
C ASP A 618 31.33 -19.09 3.65
N ASN A 619 32.46 -18.68 3.07
CA ASN A 619 33.52 -19.63 2.71
C ASN A 619 34.59 -19.78 3.81
N VAL A 620 34.27 -19.44 5.06
CA VAL A 620 35.16 -19.64 6.20
C VAL A 620 35.22 -21.13 6.56
N GLY A 621 36.41 -21.62 6.93
CA GLY A 621 36.66 -23.04 7.18
C GLY A 621 35.80 -23.69 8.28
N VAL A 622 35.33 -22.89 9.25
CA VAL A 622 34.37 -23.36 10.29
C VAL A 622 33.12 -23.95 9.66
N ASN A 623 32.66 -23.39 8.55
CA ASN A 623 31.49 -23.88 7.82
C ASN A 623 31.76 -25.21 7.10
N ASP A 624 33.01 -25.54 6.73
CA ASP A 624 33.36 -26.89 6.21
C ASP A 624 33.12 -27.95 7.29
N SER A 625 33.58 -27.69 8.51
CA SER A 625 33.31 -28.58 9.64
C SER A 625 31.83 -28.68 10.01
N LEU A 626 31.07 -27.59 9.85
CA LEU A 626 29.62 -27.59 10.05
C LEU A 626 28.93 -28.54 9.06
N ILE A 627 29.22 -28.40 7.76
CA ILE A 627 28.60 -29.23 6.72
C ILE A 627 28.93 -30.71 6.89
N ARG A 628 30.18 -31.06 7.27
CA ARG A 628 30.55 -32.45 7.56
C ARG A 628 29.74 -33.08 8.69
N ALA A 629 29.44 -32.30 9.73
CA ALA A 629 28.59 -32.75 10.82
C ALA A 629 27.12 -32.93 10.37
N ILE A 630 26.61 -32.09 9.45
CA ILE A 630 25.30 -32.29 8.83
C ILE A 630 25.28 -33.57 7.98
N GLU A 631 26.34 -33.88 7.23
CA GLU A 631 26.43 -35.12 6.45
C GLU A 631 26.39 -36.37 7.35
N ALA A 632 27.10 -36.35 8.46
CA ALA A 632 27.03 -37.43 9.44
C ALA A 632 25.60 -37.59 9.98
N PHE A 633 24.93 -36.49 10.28
CA PHE A 633 23.53 -36.48 10.71
C PHE A 633 22.57 -37.04 9.65
N THR A 634 22.67 -36.59 8.40
CA THR A 634 21.78 -37.05 7.31
C THR A 634 21.95 -38.54 7.04
N ARG A 635 23.16 -39.08 7.15
CA ARG A 635 23.41 -40.54 7.05
C ARG A 635 22.72 -41.32 8.17
N VAL A 636 22.76 -40.82 9.41
CA VAL A 636 22.06 -41.45 10.55
C VAL A 636 20.55 -41.45 10.33
N GLU A 637 19.99 -40.41 9.72
CA GLU A 637 18.56 -40.32 9.37
C GLU A 637 18.21 -41.06 8.06
N GLY A 638 19.13 -41.83 7.48
CA GLY A 638 18.90 -42.64 6.28
C GLY A 638 18.99 -41.90 4.94
N ILE A 639 19.42 -40.63 4.95
CA ILE A 639 19.53 -39.76 3.77
C ILE A 639 20.96 -39.84 3.22
N ASN A 640 21.29 -40.98 2.60
CA ASN A 640 22.66 -41.30 2.16
C ASN A 640 23.15 -40.46 0.96
N TYR A 641 22.24 -39.83 0.21
CA TYR A 641 22.60 -39.02 -0.96
C TYR A 641 23.09 -37.60 -0.59
N TRP A 642 22.93 -37.18 0.66
CA TRP A 642 23.33 -35.85 1.11
C TRP A 642 24.80 -35.88 1.54
N THR A 643 25.68 -35.24 0.75
CA THR A 643 27.14 -35.20 1.00
C THR A 643 27.67 -33.77 1.04
N GLU A 644 28.74 -33.54 1.79
CA GLU A 644 29.37 -32.23 1.95
C GLU A 644 29.64 -31.54 0.61
N LYS A 645 30.24 -32.27 -0.33
CA LYS A 645 30.63 -31.71 -1.64
C LYS A 645 29.44 -31.33 -2.51
N THR A 646 28.38 -32.14 -2.49
CA THR A 646 27.25 -31.96 -3.41
C THR A 646 26.18 -31.01 -2.88
N ARG A 647 26.02 -30.93 -1.55
CA ARG A 647 24.95 -30.18 -0.88
C ARG A 647 25.39 -28.88 -0.22
N ARG A 648 26.68 -28.58 -0.25
CA ARG A 648 27.18 -27.25 0.09
C ARG A 648 27.10 -26.29 -1.10
N LEU A 649 26.62 -25.08 -0.83
CA LEU A 649 26.78 -23.93 -1.72
C LEU A 649 27.73 -22.90 -1.08
N ARG A 650 28.51 -22.25 -1.93
CA ARG A 650 29.52 -21.23 -1.62
C ARG A 650 28.87 -19.87 -1.86
N CYS A 651 28.98 -18.96 -0.91
CA CYS A 651 28.35 -17.65 -1.03
C CYS A 651 29.08 -16.77 -2.07
N ILE A 652 28.41 -16.39 -3.16
CA ILE A 652 28.99 -15.51 -4.20
C ILE A 652 29.43 -14.16 -3.65
N GLY A 653 28.63 -13.56 -2.76
CA GLY A 653 28.97 -12.28 -2.15
C GLY A 653 30.24 -12.35 -1.31
N HIS A 654 30.51 -13.48 -0.65
CA HIS A 654 31.76 -13.68 0.06
C HIS A 654 32.94 -13.88 -0.89
N ILE A 655 32.77 -14.59 -2.02
CA ILE A 655 33.80 -14.69 -3.07
C ILE A 655 34.16 -13.32 -3.62
N ILE A 656 33.15 -12.51 -3.95
CA ILE A 656 33.34 -11.14 -4.44
C ILE A 656 34.04 -10.28 -3.39
N ASN A 657 33.60 -10.35 -2.13
CA ASN A 657 34.23 -9.59 -1.05
C ASN A 657 35.71 -9.98 -0.89
N LEU A 658 36.04 -11.26 -0.93
CA LEU A 658 37.42 -11.72 -0.86
C LEU A 658 38.26 -11.20 -2.04
N ALA A 659 37.77 -11.36 -3.28
CA ALA A 659 38.49 -10.91 -4.47
C ALA A 659 38.73 -9.39 -4.49
N THR A 660 37.70 -8.60 -4.15
CA THR A 660 37.79 -7.13 -4.10
C THR A 660 38.65 -6.63 -2.94
N GLN A 661 38.63 -7.28 -1.78
CA GLN A 661 39.55 -6.97 -0.69
C GLN A 661 40.99 -7.32 -1.02
N ALA A 662 41.23 -8.45 -1.71
CA ALA A 662 42.56 -8.81 -2.20
C ALA A 662 43.09 -7.77 -3.20
N PHE A 663 42.23 -7.29 -4.11
CA PHE A 663 42.55 -6.20 -5.03
C PHE A 663 42.93 -4.91 -4.28
N MET A 664 42.14 -4.50 -3.29
CA MET A 664 42.33 -3.21 -2.62
C MET A 664 43.46 -3.19 -1.59
N PHE A 665 43.75 -4.32 -0.93
CA PHE A 665 44.58 -4.32 0.29
C PHE A 665 45.68 -5.39 0.35
N ALA A 666 45.79 -6.30 -0.63
CA ALA A 666 46.69 -7.45 -0.52
C ALA A 666 46.49 -8.29 0.74
N THR A 667 45.26 -8.41 1.23
CA THR A 667 44.96 -9.08 2.53
C THR A 667 45.39 -10.55 2.62
N ASN A 668 45.97 -11.13 1.55
CA ASN A 668 46.44 -12.50 1.49
C ASN A 668 47.88 -12.54 0.96
N GLU A 669 48.84 -12.65 1.88
CA GLU A 669 50.28 -12.71 1.59
C GLU A 669 50.64 -13.87 0.65
N GLU A 670 50.04 -15.06 0.85
CA GLU A 670 50.27 -16.24 0.00
C GLU A 670 49.79 -16.02 -1.44
N ALA A 671 48.62 -15.37 -1.62
CA ALA A 671 48.11 -14.99 -2.93
C ALA A 671 48.97 -13.91 -3.60
N ALA A 672 49.49 -12.97 -2.82
CA ALA A 672 50.39 -11.92 -3.31
C ALA A 672 51.75 -12.52 -3.74
N GLU A 673 52.29 -13.47 -2.96
CA GLU A 673 53.53 -14.20 -3.28
C GLU A 673 53.37 -15.11 -4.51
N LEU A 674 52.28 -15.87 -4.62
CA LEU A 674 52.04 -16.75 -5.78
C LEU A 674 51.72 -15.97 -7.06
N ALA A 675 51.00 -14.84 -6.96
CA ALA A 675 50.80 -13.93 -8.08
C ALA A 675 52.13 -13.33 -8.54
N TYR A 676 53.02 -12.99 -7.59
CA TYR A 676 54.38 -12.54 -7.86
C TYR A 676 55.22 -13.63 -8.54
N GLU A 677 55.20 -14.88 -8.06
CA GLU A 677 55.91 -16.00 -8.69
C GLU A 677 55.42 -16.28 -10.12
N ARG A 678 54.11 -16.23 -10.36
CA ARG A 678 53.56 -16.38 -11.73
C ARG A 678 53.99 -15.24 -12.65
N ALA A 679 53.95 -14.00 -12.18
CA ALA A 679 54.42 -12.83 -12.95
C ALA A 679 55.91 -12.96 -13.30
N ARG A 680 56.73 -13.41 -12.35
CA ARG A 680 58.16 -13.70 -12.53
C ARG A 680 58.39 -14.85 -13.53
N LEU A 681 57.58 -15.91 -13.49
CA LEU A 681 57.67 -17.03 -14.44
C LEU A 681 57.28 -16.63 -15.86
N SER A 682 56.28 -15.75 -16.04
CA SER A 682 55.92 -15.19 -17.35
C SER A 682 56.94 -14.17 -17.89
N GLN A 683 57.75 -13.53 -17.03
CA GLN A 683 58.84 -12.62 -17.44
C GLN A 683 60.13 -13.34 -17.84
N LEU A 684 60.29 -14.63 -17.53
CA LEU A 684 61.45 -15.43 -17.96
C LEU A 684 61.46 -15.74 -19.46
N GLU A 685 60.38 -15.47 -20.20
CA GLU A 685 60.30 -15.63 -21.66
C GLU A 685 60.57 -14.33 -22.45
N SER A 686 60.68 -13.17 -21.80
CA SER A 686 60.96 -11.89 -22.49
C SER A 686 61.88 -10.98 -21.68
N ASP A 687 63.18 -11.19 -21.87
CA ASP A 687 64.34 -10.33 -21.57
C ASP A 687 64.57 -9.69 -20.19
N ARG A 688 65.85 -9.74 -19.84
CA ARG A 688 66.52 -9.29 -18.63
C ARG A 688 66.59 -7.75 -18.59
N ASP A 689 65.88 -7.12 -17.66
CA ASP A 689 66.44 -5.99 -16.90
C ASP A 689 65.62 -5.66 -15.64
N GLY A 690 66.31 -5.41 -14.51
CA GLY A 690 65.73 -4.83 -13.30
C GLY A 690 65.15 -5.79 -12.25
N THR A 691 66.02 -6.35 -11.40
CA THR A 691 65.63 -6.87 -10.07
C THR A 691 65.34 -5.71 -9.12
N GLU A 692 64.11 -5.20 -9.11
CA GLU A 692 63.58 -4.42 -7.99
C GLU A 692 62.59 -5.27 -7.19
N SER A 693 62.83 -5.35 -5.88
CA SER A 693 61.93 -5.99 -4.92
C SER A 693 60.57 -5.29 -4.97
N TYR A 694 59.54 -6.02 -5.42
CA TYR A 694 58.15 -5.57 -5.36
C TYR A 694 57.67 -5.61 -3.90
N SER A 695 58.12 -4.64 -3.10
CA SER A 695 57.61 -4.45 -1.74
C SER A 695 56.13 -4.11 -1.82
N GLY A 696 55.33 -4.58 -0.85
CA GLY A 696 53.88 -4.31 -0.72
C GLY A 696 53.48 -2.83 -0.54
N SER A 697 54.32 -1.89 -0.97
CA SER A 697 54.12 -0.44 -0.89
C SER A 697 53.07 0.10 -1.88
N ASN A 698 52.78 -0.60 -2.98
CA ASN A 698 51.82 -0.17 -4.00
C ASN A 698 50.33 -0.33 -3.61
N TYR A 699 50.03 -1.07 -2.53
CA TYR A 699 48.66 -1.23 -1.99
C TYR A 699 48.20 -0.03 -1.15
N ASN A 700 49.04 0.99 -0.99
CA ASN A 700 48.71 2.17 -0.20
C ASN A 700 47.84 3.19 -0.91
N ILE A 701 47.67 3.19 -2.24
CA ILE A 701 47.12 4.37 -2.92
C ILE A 701 45.64 4.62 -2.60
N ALA A 702 44.80 3.56 -2.53
CA ALA A 702 43.43 3.70 -2.03
C ALA A 702 43.38 4.15 -0.55
N LYS A 703 44.37 3.73 0.25
CA LYS A 703 44.54 4.09 1.68
C LYS A 703 45.01 5.55 1.86
N THR A 704 45.92 6.02 1.00
CA THR A 704 46.48 7.37 0.96
C THR A 704 45.41 8.35 0.54
N ALA A 705 44.71 8.09 -0.58
CA ALA A 705 43.54 8.86 -1.00
C ALA A 705 42.48 8.94 0.11
N LEU A 706 42.23 7.85 0.84
CA LEU A 706 41.30 7.85 1.96
C LEU A 706 41.76 8.66 3.17
N SER A 707 43.04 8.60 3.51
CA SER A 707 43.63 9.39 4.60
C SER A 707 43.49 10.88 4.32
N THR A 708 43.58 11.24 3.04
CA THR A 708 43.36 12.59 2.53
C THR A 708 41.92 13.04 2.75
N PHE A 709 40.95 12.25 2.29
CA PHE A 709 39.53 12.54 2.49
C PHE A 709 39.15 12.64 3.96
N LYS A 710 39.68 11.76 4.82
CA LYS A 710 39.48 11.77 6.28
C LYS A 710 40.01 13.04 6.94
N THR A 711 41.12 13.57 6.46
CA THR A 711 41.77 14.78 6.99
C THR A 711 40.98 16.03 6.57
N LEU A 712 40.56 16.09 5.29
CA LEU A 712 39.74 17.17 4.75
C LEU A 712 38.35 17.24 5.40
N ALA A 713 37.74 16.07 5.66
CA ALA A 713 36.46 15.93 6.38
C ALA A 713 36.44 16.57 7.77
N LYS A 714 37.55 16.43 8.50
CA LYS A 714 37.67 16.85 9.91
C LYS A 714 38.17 18.29 10.05
N GLY A 715 38.94 18.77 9.09
CA GLY A 715 39.59 20.08 9.15
C GLY A 715 38.75 21.24 8.61
N PHE A 716 37.75 20.99 7.73
CA PHE A 716 37.08 22.05 6.99
C PHE A 716 35.53 21.96 7.10
N PRO A 717 34.87 22.90 7.79
CA PRO A 717 33.40 22.95 7.92
C PRO A 717 32.66 23.17 6.59
N GLU A 718 33.36 23.67 5.57
CA GLU A 718 32.86 23.89 4.21
C GLU A 718 32.70 22.57 3.42
N CYS A 719 33.30 21.48 3.91
CA CYS A 719 33.16 20.16 3.31
C CYS A 719 31.77 19.59 3.68
N PRO A 720 30.94 19.15 2.72
CA PRO A 720 29.58 18.72 3.00
C PRO A 720 29.56 17.56 4.03
N ALA A 721 28.64 17.62 4.98
CA ALA A 721 28.45 16.64 6.07
C ALA A 721 28.08 15.21 5.60
N THR A 722 28.14 14.93 4.31
CA THR A 722 27.73 13.70 3.63
C THR A 722 28.87 12.73 3.34
N ILE A 723 29.99 12.83 4.05
CA ILE A 723 31.05 11.82 3.92
C ILE A 723 30.50 10.49 4.48
N PRO A 724 30.44 9.41 3.68
CA PRO A 724 30.01 8.11 4.16
C PRO A 724 30.83 7.72 5.39
N LYS A 725 30.17 7.20 6.43
CA LYS A 725 30.88 6.57 7.56
C LYS A 725 31.88 5.58 6.98
N ILE A 726 33.14 5.66 7.43
CA ILE A 726 34.21 4.73 7.04
C ILE A 726 33.62 3.31 7.05
N PRO A 727 33.62 2.61 5.92
CA PRO A 727 33.17 1.23 5.86
C PRO A 727 33.94 0.46 6.92
N GLY A 728 33.23 -0.29 7.77
CA GLY A 728 33.91 -1.31 8.55
C GLY A 728 34.70 -2.22 7.59
N GLU A 729 35.82 -2.76 8.05
CA GLU A 729 36.74 -3.63 7.29
C GLU A 729 36.03 -4.83 6.61
N THR A 730 34.78 -5.09 6.96
CA THR A 730 33.99 -6.26 6.56
C THR A 730 33.19 -6.13 5.26
N ARG A 731 33.00 -4.95 4.65
CA ARG A 731 32.21 -4.83 3.38
C ARG A 731 32.84 -3.92 2.33
N TRP A 732 33.30 -4.53 1.24
CA TRP A 732 33.98 -3.88 0.12
C TRP A 732 33.14 -2.77 -0.58
N ASN A 733 31.80 -2.92 -0.65
CA ASN A 733 30.90 -1.93 -1.30
C ASN A 733 31.02 -0.51 -0.73
N GLY A 734 31.31 -0.40 0.57
CA GLY A 734 31.50 0.91 1.19
C GLY A 734 32.71 1.65 0.62
N TRP A 735 33.76 0.93 0.21
CA TRP A 735 34.95 1.52 -0.39
C TRP A 735 34.65 2.12 -1.76
N LEU A 736 33.86 1.43 -2.57
CA LEU A 736 33.41 1.96 -3.87
C LEU A 736 32.53 3.21 -3.69
N LEU A 737 31.59 3.22 -2.75
CA LEU A 737 30.77 4.40 -2.44
C LEU A 737 31.62 5.60 -2.02
N MET A 738 32.73 5.36 -1.30
CA MET A 738 33.66 6.44 -0.94
C MET A 738 34.42 6.98 -2.16
N ILE A 739 34.80 6.14 -3.12
CA ILE A 739 35.44 6.58 -4.37
C ILE A 739 34.45 7.37 -5.23
N GLU A 740 33.18 6.94 -5.32
CA GLU A 740 32.12 7.69 -6.02
C GLU A 740 31.93 9.09 -5.39
N GLU A 741 31.92 9.18 -4.06
CA GLU A 741 31.84 10.46 -3.34
C GLU A 741 33.08 11.34 -3.54
N ALA A 742 34.27 10.73 -3.61
CA ALA A 742 35.52 11.41 -3.93
C ALA A 742 35.45 12.10 -5.29
N PHE A 743 34.94 11.42 -6.33
CA PHE A 743 34.74 12.03 -7.64
C PHE A 743 33.69 13.14 -7.61
N ARG A 744 32.58 12.95 -6.89
CA ARG A 744 31.52 13.96 -6.75
C ARG A 744 32.05 15.26 -6.10
N THR A 745 32.98 15.14 -5.16
CA THR A 745 33.52 16.26 -4.39
C THR A 745 34.81 16.85 -4.98
N ARG A 746 35.38 16.26 -6.05
CA ARG A 746 36.63 16.72 -6.69
C ARG A 746 36.71 18.25 -6.94
N PRO A 747 35.66 18.93 -7.44
CA PRO A 747 35.71 20.39 -7.62
C PRO A 747 35.90 21.16 -6.31
N ILE A 748 35.29 20.68 -5.22
CA ILE A 748 35.38 21.27 -3.88
C ILE A 748 36.79 21.06 -3.32
N LEU A 749 37.34 19.85 -3.48
CA LEU A 749 38.71 19.53 -3.04
C LEU A 749 39.73 20.42 -3.75
N ASN A 750 39.59 20.61 -5.06
CA ASN A 750 40.48 21.49 -5.84
C ASN A 750 40.40 22.95 -5.35
N ALA A 751 39.20 23.43 -5.03
CA ALA A 751 39.03 24.76 -4.44
C ALA A 751 39.69 24.88 -3.05
N LEU A 752 39.61 23.83 -2.22
CA LEU A 752 40.28 23.78 -0.91
C LEU A 752 41.80 23.72 -1.04
N TYR A 753 42.34 22.92 -1.96
CA TYR A 753 43.78 22.89 -2.26
C TYR A 753 44.31 24.25 -2.72
N THR A 754 43.52 24.96 -3.52
CA THR A 754 43.85 26.32 -3.97
C THR A 754 43.83 27.33 -2.82
N ARG A 755 42.90 27.17 -1.87
CA ARG A 755 42.68 28.10 -0.76
C ARG A 755 43.62 27.87 0.42
N TYR A 756 44.06 26.64 0.64
CA TYR A 756 44.89 26.24 1.78
C TYR A 756 46.09 25.37 1.34
N PRO A 757 46.96 25.84 0.43
CA PRO A 757 48.03 25.03 -0.14
C PRO A 757 49.01 24.50 0.92
N ASP A 758 49.47 25.37 1.83
CA ASP A 758 50.44 24.98 2.88
C ASP A 758 49.87 24.02 3.92
N ALA A 759 48.57 24.11 4.19
CA ALA A 759 47.91 23.23 5.17
C ALA A 759 47.55 21.85 4.60
N LEU A 760 47.55 21.71 3.27
CA LEU A 760 47.07 20.53 2.55
C LEU A 760 48.14 19.86 1.69
N GLU A 761 49.38 20.33 1.71
CA GLU A 761 50.49 19.84 0.88
C GLU A 761 50.69 18.32 0.97
N LEU A 762 50.59 17.73 2.17
CA LEU A 762 50.74 16.29 2.42
C LEU A 762 49.49 15.46 2.09
N VAL A 763 48.43 16.12 1.61
CA VAL A 763 47.07 15.61 1.51
C VAL A 763 46.52 15.76 0.09
N VAL A 764 47.15 16.54 -0.79
CA VAL A 764 46.69 16.72 -2.17
C VAL A 764 46.90 15.45 -3.00
N LEU A 765 45.84 15.01 -3.70
CA LEU A 765 45.95 13.94 -4.69
C LEU A 765 46.47 14.47 -6.03
N THR A 766 47.50 13.82 -6.55
CA THR A 766 48.07 14.06 -7.87
C THR A 766 47.13 13.59 -8.99
N ASP A 767 47.34 14.07 -10.21
CA ASP A 767 46.55 13.63 -11.37
C ASP A 767 46.72 12.13 -11.67
N ASP A 768 47.91 11.58 -11.40
CA ASP A 768 48.18 10.14 -11.52
C ASP A 768 47.39 9.33 -10.46
N GLU A 769 47.27 9.85 -9.24
CA GLU A 769 46.44 9.23 -8.19
C GLU A 769 44.94 9.31 -8.52
N TRP A 770 44.47 10.41 -9.10
CA TRP A 770 43.09 10.51 -9.60
C TRP A 770 42.81 9.51 -10.72
N THR A 771 43.75 9.37 -11.66
CA THR A 771 43.66 8.41 -12.77
C THR A 771 43.66 6.97 -12.23
N LEU A 772 44.48 6.69 -11.22
CA LEU A 772 44.49 5.39 -10.57
C LEU A 772 43.18 5.10 -9.82
N LEU A 773 42.58 6.08 -9.14
CA LEU A 773 41.25 5.92 -8.52
C LEU A 773 40.18 5.60 -9.56
N GLU A 774 40.27 6.16 -10.77
CA GLU A 774 39.35 5.87 -11.87
C GLU A 774 39.48 4.43 -12.34
N HIS A 775 40.71 3.92 -12.50
CA HIS A 775 40.95 2.51 -12.81
C HIS A 775 40.41 1.57 -11.71
N VAL A 776 40.64 1.90 -10.43
CA VAL A 776 40.12 1.15 -9.29
C VAL A 776 38.58 1.14 -9.30
N HIS A 777 37.96 2.30 -9.54
CA HIS A 777 36.51 2.43 -9.64
C HIS A 777 35.94 1.55 -10.77
N ASN A 778 36.52 1.66 -11.97
CA ASN A 778 36.07 0.91 -13.15
C ASN A 778 36.23 -0.60 -12.97
N PHE A 779 37.28 -1.03 -12.26
CA PHE A 779 37.43 -2.44 -11.90
C PHE A 779 36.37 -2.91 -10.89
N LEU A 780 36.05 -2.13 -9.87
CA LEU A 780 35.13 -2.51 -8.80
C LEU A 780 33.64 -2.43 -9.19
N LEU A 781 33.27 -1.57 -10.14
CA LEU A 781 31.88 -1.32 -10.50
C LEU A 781 31.10 -2.58 -10.95
N PRO A 782 31.62 -3.44 -11.85
CA PRO A 782 30.94 -4.67 -12.23
C PRO A 782 30.66 -5.64 -11.06
N PHE A 783 31.52 -5.66 -10.04
CA PHE A 783 31.28 -6.46 -8.83
C PHE A 783 30.08 -5.96 -8.03
N LYS A 784 29.79 -4.65 -8.07
CA LYS A 784 28.68 -4.02 -7.33
C LYS A 784 27.37 -4.41 -7.99
N GLU A 785 27.33 -4.34 -9.33
CA GLU A 785 26.19 -4.79 -10.11
C GLU A 785 25.85 -6.27 -9.88
N VAL A 786 26.87 -7.13 -9.90
CA VAL A 786 26.68 -8.56 -9.63
C VAL A 786 26.21 -8.80 -8.19
N THR A 787 26.81 -8.13 -7.22
CA THR A 787 26.41 -8.25 -5.80
C THR A 787 24.95 -7.85 -5.60
N LEU A 788 24.53 -6.70 -6.15
CA LEU A 788 23.15 -6.22 -6.07
C LEU A 788 22.15 -7.18 -6.73
N LYS A 789 22.53 -7.80 -7.86
CA LYS A 789 21.70 -8.83 -8.52
C LYS A 789 21.59 -10.10 -7.68
N ALA A 790 22.68 -10.55 -7.07
CA ALA A 790 22.74 -11.79 -6.30
C ALA A 790 22.16 -11.69 -4.88
N GLU A 791 22.11 -10.49 -4.29
CA GLU A 791 21.54 -10.29 -2.96
C GLU A 791 20.01 -10.11 -2.99
N GLY A 792 19.38 -9.87 -4.15
CA GLY A 792 17.93 -9.60 -4.28
C GLY A 792 17.03 -10.69 -3.67
N TYR A 793 15.83 -10.33 -3.18
CA TYR A 793 14.88 -11.30 -2.58
C TYR A 793 14.36 -12.37 -3.56
N GLN A 794 14.55 -12.18 -4.86
CA GLN A 794 14.18 -13.12 -5.91
C GLN A 794 15.43 -13.74 -6.58
N ALA A 795 16.61 -13.52 -6.02
CA ALA A 795 17.85 -14.06 -6.55
C ALA A 795 17.93 -15.57 -6.27
N THR A 796 17.98 -16.32 -7.36
CA THR A 796 17.99 -17.79 -7.38
C THR A 796 19.29 -18.30 -7.99
N LEU A 797 19.58 -19.59 -7.82
CA LEU A 797 20.89 -20.15 -8.21
C LEU A 797 21.22 -19.98 -9.70
N ASP A 798 20.21 -19.79 -10.56
CA ASP A 798 20.38 -19.53 -11.99
C ASP A 798 21.08 -18.20 -12.32
N CYS A 799 21.11 -17.23 -11.41
CA CYS A 799 21.89 -16.00 -11.63
C CYS A 799 23.40 -16.20 -11.41
N PHE A 800 23.81 -17.29 -10.74
CA PHE A 800 25.18 -17.50 -10.29
C PHE A 800 26.15 -17.69 -11.47
N GLN A 801 25.90 -18.68 -12.35
CA GLN A 801 26.81 -18.99 -13.44
C GLN A 801 27.05 -17.80 -14.39
N PRO A 802 26.01 -17.08 -14.89
CA PRO A 802 26.23 -15.89 -15.70
C PRO A 802 27.01 -14.79 -14.98
N SER A 803 26.78 -14.63 -13.67
CA SER A 803 27.50 -13.64 -12.86
C SER A 803 28.99 -13.95 -12.79
N MET A 804 29.35 -15.21 -12.58
CA MET A 804 30.76 -15.60 -12.55
C MET A 804 31.43 -15.48 -13.93
N GLU A 805 30.78 -15.91 -15.01
CA GLU A 805 31.33 -15.75 -16.37
C GLU A 805 31.52 -14.27 -16.75
N PHE A 806 30.58 -13.40 -16.36
CA PHE A 806 30.70 -11.97 -16.55
C PHE A 806 31.92 -11.39 -15.82
N LEU A 807 32.12 -11.77 -14.55
CA LEU A 807 33.29 -11.33 -13.78
C LEU A 807 34.60 -11.90 -14.33
N ILE A 808 34.62 -13.14 -14.83
CA ILE A 808 35.79 -13.73 -15.50
C ILE A 808 36.18 -12.90 -16.72
N ASN A 809 35.22 -12.60 -17.59
CA ASN A 809 35.47 -11.78 -18.78
C ASN A 809 35.99 -10.38 -18.41
N HIS A 810 35.43 -9.78 -17.35
CA HIS A 810 35.90 -8.51 -16.81
C HIS A 810 37.34 -8.60 -16.30
N PHE A 811 37.69 -9.62 -15.52
CA PHE A 811 39.07 -9.85 -15.08
C PHE A 811 40.04 -9.97 -16.26
N GLU A 812 39.72 -10.79 -17.25
CA GLU A 812 40.56 -10.99 -18.43
C GLU A 812 40.73 -9.69 -19.24
N GLU A 813 39.67 -8.89 -19.36
CA GLU A 813 39.71 -7.59 -20.03
C GLU A 813 40.61 -6.59 -19.29
N GLN A 814 40.44 -6.50 -17.98
CA GLN A 814 41.21 -5.57 -17.14
C GLN A 814 42.69 -5.96 -17.07
N GLN A 815 43.01 -7.25 -17.01
CA GLN A 815 44.38 -7.76 -17.11
C GLN A 815 45.02 -7.43 -18.48
N ARG A 816 44.27 -7.56 -19.58
CA ARG A 816 44.74 -7.17 -20.91
C ARG A 816 44.99 -5.66 -21.01
N HIS A 817 44.03 -4.86 -20.55
CA HIS A 817 44.08 -3.40 -20.60
C HIS A 817 45.23 -2.84 -19.74
N HIS A 818 45.45 -3.39 -18.56
CA HIS A 818 46.50 -2.97 -17.62
C HIS A 818 47.78 -3.81 -17.69
N SER A 819 48.00 -4.56 -18.76
CA SER A 819 49.17 -5.45 -18.94
C SER A 819 50.52 -4.75 -18.79
N LYS A 820 50.59 -3.43 -19.06
CA LYS A 820 51.80 -2.60 -18.89
C LYS A 820 51.77 -1.75 -17.61
N HIS A 821 50.65 -1.70 -16.89
CA HIS A 821 50.49 -0.87 -15.70
C HIS A 821 50.93 -1.62 -14.45
N LYS A 822 52.24 -1.55 -14.16
CA LYS A 822 52.91 -2.23 -13.04
C LYS A 822 52.13 -2.12 -11.71
N THR A 823 51.64 -0.94 -11.35
CA THR A 823 50.89 -0.71 -10.09
C THR A 823 49.56 -1.47 -9.99
N LEU A 824 48.86 -1.72 -11.11
CA LEU A 824 47.52 -2.34 -11.13
C LEU A 824 47.56 -3.83 -11.45
N LEU A 825 48.54 -4.28 -12.23
CA LEU A 825 48.62 -5.66 -12.68
C LEU A 825 48.79 -6.65 -11.53
N ALA A 826 49.64 -6.33 -10.54
CA ALA A 826 49.87 -7.21 -9.38
C ALA A 826 48.60 -7.34 -8.49
N PRO A 827 47.91 -6.25 -8.10
CA PRO A 827 46.60 -6.34 -7.45
C PRO A 827 45.54 -7.12 -8.24
N LEU A 828 45.44 -6.89 -9.56
CA LEU A 828 44.51 -7.62 -10.44
C LEU A 828 44.78 -9.13 -10.42
N ASN A 829 46.04 -9.53 -10.52
CA ASN A 829 46.43 -10.95 -10.48
C ASN A 829 46.20 -11.59 -9.11
N THR A 830 46.40 -10.84 -8.03
CA THR A 830 46.14 -11.29 -6.66
C THR A 830 44.64 -11.54 -6.45
N ALA A 831 43.80 -10.61 -6.90
CA ALA A 831 42.34 -10.74 -6.89
C ALA A 831 41.86 -11.91 -7.76
N TRP A 832 42.42 -12.05 -8.96
CA TRP A 832 42.11 -13.15 -9.88
C TRP A 832 42.45 -14.51 -9.27
N PHE A 833 43.59 -14.65 -8.60
CA PHE A 833 43.99 -15.89 -7.94
C PHE A 833 42.96 -16.31 -6.88
N LEU A 834 42.56 -15.37 -6.01
CA LEU A 834 41.60 -15.66 -4.95
C LEU A 834 40.21 -15.95 -5.52
N PHE A 835 39.77 -15.18 -6.52
CA PHE A 835 38.52 -15.44 -7.24
C PHE A 835 38.52 -16.85 -7.87
N SER A 836 39.59 -17.20 -8.60
CA SER A 836 39.74 -18.50 -9.27
C SER A 836 39.76 -19.67 -8.30
N LYS A 837 40.40 -19.52 -7.13
CA LYS A 837 40.41 -20.53 -6.07
C LYS A 837 38.99 -20.88 -5.64
N TYR A 838 38.16 -19.89 -5.36
CA TYR A 838 36.77 -20.15 -4.93
C TYR A 838 35.86 -20.53 -6.09
N TYR A 839 36.11 -20.03 -7.30
CA TYR A 839 35.43 -20.50 -8.50
C TYR A 839 35.66 -22.01 -8.69
N ALA A 840 36.88 -22.51 -8.51
CA ALA A 840 37.15 -23.96 -8.58
C ALA A 840 36.43 -24.78 -7.49
N LEU A 841 36.06 -24.18 -6.36
CA LEU A 841 35.30 -24.86 -5.30
C LEU A 841 33.79 -24.94 -5.58
N ILE A 842 33.23 -24.07 -6.43
CA ILE A 842 31.80 -24.18 -6.80
C ILE A 842 31.55 -25.47 -7.59
N ASP A 843 32.57 -25.89 -8.34
CA ASP A 843 32.58 -27.07 -9.19
C ASP A 843 32.30 -28.36 -8.40
N GLU A 844 32.55 -28.37 -7.08
CA GLU A 844 32.24 -29.52 -6.22
C GLU A 844 30.73 -29.87 -6.21
N SER A 845 29.85 -28.87 -6.38
CA SER A 845 28.41 -29.08 -6.45
C SER A 845 27.90 -28.98 -7.89
N GLY A 846 27.24 -30.03 -8.37
CA GLY A 846 26.58 -30.02 -9.68
C GLY A 846 25.44 -29.00 -9.80
N ALA A 847 24.94 -28.46 -8.68
CA ALA A 847 23.78 -27.58 -8.64
C ALA A 847 23.94 -26.31 -9.49
N TYR A 848 25.12 -25.67 -9.51
CA TYR A 848 25.34 -24.43 -10.27
C TYR A 848 25.17 -24.65 -11.78
N ILE A 849 25.78 -25.71 -12.30
CA ILE A 849 25.75 -26.04 -13.72
C ILE A 849 24.36 -26.58 -14.09
N THR A 850 23.75 -27.40 -13.23
CA THR A 850 22.37 -27.85 -13.41
C THR A 850 21.40 -26.66 -13.47
N ALA A 851 21.55 -25.63 -12.63
CA ALA A 851 20.72 -24.42 -12.68
C ALA A 851 20.82 -23.70 -14.03
N ALA A 852 22.03 -23.59 -14.60
CA ALA A 852 22.24 -23.00 -15.92
C ALA A 852 21.63 -23.85 -17.05
N LEU A 853 21.75 -25.17 -16.97
CA LEU A 853 21.20 -26.11 -17.96
C LEU A 853 19.67 -26.16 -17.94
N LEU A 854 19.05 -26.06 -16.77
CA LEU A 854 17.59 -26.10 -16.60
C LEU A 854 16.91 -24.75 -16.86
N HIS A 855 17.65 -23.72 -17.24
CA HIS A 855 17.10 -22.42 -17.63
C HIS A 855 16.60 -22.46 -19.09
N PRO A 856 15.29 -22.22 -19.38
CA PRO A 856 14.71 -22.36 -20.72
C PRO A 856 15.39 -21.53 -21.82
N GLU A 857 15.86 -20.32 -21.48
CA GLU A 857 16.54 -19.41 -22.42
C GLU A 857 18.03 -19.70 -22.64
N ARG A 858 18.65 -20.61 -21.87
CA ARG A 858 20.10 -20.87 -21.92
C ARG A 858 20.41 -22.27 -22.42
N ARG A 859 20.02 -23.27 -21.61
CA ARG A 859 20.25 -24.70 -21.86
C ARG A 859 21.70 -25.02 -22.20
N TYR A 860 21.97 -26.16 -22.83
CA TYR A 860 23.32 -26.55 -23.24
C TYR A 860 23.96 -25.53 -24.21
N LYS A 861 23.17 -24.97 -25.13
CA LYS A 861 23.63 -24.05 -26.18
C LYS A 861 24.34 -22.82 -25.61
N TRP A 862 23.84 -22.25 -24.52
CA TRP A 862 24.49 -21.10 -23.88
C TRP A 862 25.86 -21.46 -23.30
N LEU A 863 25.96 -22.56 -22.55
CA LEU A 863 27.23 -23.02 -22.01
C LEU A 863 28.24 -23.36 -23.12
N GLN A 864 27.79 -24.02 -24.19
CA GLN A 864 28.63 -24.32 -25.35
C GLN A 864 29.24 -23.05 -25.97
N ASN A 865 28.47 -21.96 -26.03
CA ASN A 865 28.94 -20.68 -26.56
C ASN A 865 29.93 -19.98 -25.61
N GLN A 866 29.66 -20.00 -24.29
CA GLN A 866 30.55 -19.39 -23.29
C GLN A 866 31.85 -20.18 -23.11
N TRP A 867 31.79 -21.51 -23.22
CA TRP A 867 32.88 -22.46 -22.94
C TRP A 867 33.45 -23.06 -24.23
N ASN A 868 33.79 -22.19 -25.18
CA ASN A 868 34.23 -22.60 -26.52
C ASN A 868 35.75 -22.90 -26.63
N THR A 869 36.55 -22.56 -25.63
CA THR A 869 38.00 -22.82 -25.59
C THR A 869 38.30 -24.28 -25.26
N THR A 870 39.47 -24.78 -25.66
CA THR A 870 39.90 -26.18 -25.41
C THR A 870 39.86 -26.55 -23.93
N GLU A 871 40.23 -25.62 -23.05
CA GLU A 871 40.20 -25.82 -21.60
C GLU A 871 38.76 -25.80 -21.06
N LYS A 872 37.96 -24.79 -21.42
CA LYS A 872 36.57 -24.66 -20.95
C LYS A 872 35.68 -25.80 -21.47
N LYS A 873 36.00 -26.42 -22.62
CA LYS A 873 35.34 -27.66 -23.10
C LYS A 873 35.52 -28.84 -22.14
N LYS A 874 36.65 -28.94 -21.43
CA LYS A 874 36.85 -29.96 -20.39
C LYS A 874 35.92 -29.71 -19.20
N TRP A 875 35.76 -28.45 -18.82
CA TRP A 875 34.83 -28.03 -17.77
C TRP A 875 33.38 -28.34 -18.16
N LEU A 876 33.00 -28.09 -19.42
CA LEU A 876 31.68 -28.46 -19.95
C LEU A 876 31.38 -29.95 -19.79
N LYS A 877 32.34 -30.80 -20.15
CA LYS A 877 32.20 -32.26 -20.03
C LYS A 877 32.03 -32.69 -18.57
N LEU A 878 32.88 -32.18 -17.67
CA LEU A 878 32.82 -32.50 -16.25
C LEU A 878 31.53 -31.98 -15.60
N GLY A 879 31.11 -30.77 -15.98
CA GLY A 879 29.87 -30.14 -15.56
C GLY A 879 28.64 -30.95 -15.94
N LEU A 880 28.58 -31.43 -17.19
CA LEU A 880 27.52 -32.31 -17.66
C LEU A 880 27.48 -33.61 -16.86
N GLN A 881 28.62 -34.25 -16.60
CA GLN A 881 28.67 -35.47 -15.80
C GLN A 881 28.11 -35.26 -14.39
N ARG A 882 28.41 -34.12 -13.76
CA ARG A 882 27.87 -33.77 -12.43
C ARG A 882 26.35 -33.49 -12.48
N ALA A 883 25.88 -32.81 -13.53
CA ALA A 883 24.46 -32.55 -13.72
C ALA A 883 23.67 -33.83 -14.00
N GLU A 884 24.21 -34.73 -14.81
CA GLU A 884 23.65 -36.07 -15.08
C GLU A 884 23.59 -36.92 -13.80
N ALA A 885 24.66 -36.91 -12.98
CA ALA A 885 24.65 -37.61 -11.69
C ALA A 885 23.55 -37.09 -10.75
N LEU A 886 23.35 -35.77 -10.70
CA LEU A 886 22.27 -35.16 -9.92
C LEU A 886 20.88 -35.54 -10.48
N TRP A 887 20.74 -35.58 -11.80
CA TRP A 887 19.52 -36.01 -12.47
C TRP A 887 19.18 -37.48 -12.18
N HIS A 888 20.13 -38.40 -12.33
CA HIS A 888 19.91 -39.82 -12.05
C HIS A 888 19.42 -40.04 -10.61
N MET A 889 20.03 -39.34 -9.64
CA MET A 889 19.56 -39.40 -8.24
C MET A 889 18.10 -38.95 -8.08
N TYR A 890 17.65 -37.92 -8.81
CA TYR A 890 16.24 -37.47 -8.76
C TYR A 890 15.29 -38.43 -9.47
N ARG A 891 15.69 -38.88 -10.66
CA ARG A 891 14.96 -39.83 -11.48
C ARG A 891 14.70 -41.12 -10.69
N ASP A 892 15.77 -41.74 -10.20
CA ASP A 892 15.71 -43.04 -9.52
C ASP A 892 14.92 -42.95 -8.19
N ARG A 893 14.89 -41.76 -7.55
CA ARG A 893 14.11 -41.50 -6.32
C ARG A 893 12.61 -41.30 -6.58
N LEU A 894 12.23 -40.68 -7.71
CA LEU A 894 10.86 -40.24 -7.97
C LEU A 894 10.08 -41.15 -8.93
N GLU A 895 10.76 -41.86 -9.84
CA GLU A 895 10.12 -42.78 -10.80
C GLU A 895 9.27 -43.89 -10.15
N PRO A 896 9.69 -44.54 -9.03
CA PRO A 896 8.88 -45.57 -8.39
C PRO A 896 7.53 -45.04 -7.88
N THR A 897 7.49 -43.81 -7.35
CA THR A 897 6.27 -43.18 -6.84
C THR A 897 5.36 -42.66 -7.96
N LEU A 898 5.95 -42.13 -9.04
CA LEU A 898 5.21 -41.66 -10.21
C LEU A 898 4.55 -42.83 -10.96
N SER A 899 5.27 -43.94 -11.13
CA SER A 899 4.76 -45.14 -11.80
C SER A 899 3.63 -45.84 -11.04
N SER A 900 3.61 -45.79 -9.69
CA SER A 900 2.48 -46.31 -8.90
C SER A 900 1.25 -45.41 -8.99
N SER A 901 1.42 -44.08 -8.93
CA SER A 901 0.31 -43.13 -9.01
C SER A 901 -0.42 -43.13 -10.37
N LEU A 902 0.28 -43.42 -11.47
CA LEU A 902 -0.32 -43.60 -12.79
C LEU A 902 -1.17 -44.88 -12.87
N ARG A 903 -0.78 -45.96 -12.19
CA ARG A 903 -1.54 -47.22 -12.13
C ARG A 903 -2.82 -47.09 -11.29
N ASP A 904 -2.81 -46.27 -10.24
CA ASP A 904 -3.98 -46.04 -9.39
C ASP A 904 -5.00 -45.07 -10.02
N GLN A 905 -4.61 -44.23 -10.99
CA GLN A 905 -5.56 -43.41 -11.75
C GLN A 905 -6.28 -44.19 -12.86
N ASP A 906 -5.64 -45.23 -13.40
CA ASP A 906 -6.21 -46.11 -14.44
C ASP A 906 -7.32 -47.05 -13.91
N THR A 907 -7.46 -47.24 -12.59
CA THR A 907 -8.51 -48.09 -12.01
C THR A 907 -9.89 -47.42 -11.87
N SER A 908 -10.01 -46.13 -12.23
CA SER A 908 -11.30 -45.42 -12.30
C SER A 908 -11.86 -45.29 -13.72
N ALA A 909 -11.18 -45.87 -14.72
CA ALA A 909 -11.64 -45.88 -16.11
C ALA A 909 -12.85 -46.81 -16.28
N ALA A 910 -14.05 -46.24 -16.18
CA ALA A 910 -15.26 -46.85 -16.72
C ALA A 910 -15.01 -47.27 -18.18
N GLU A 911 -15.22 -48.56 -18.45
CA GLU A 911 -15.25 -49.27 -19.74
C GLU A 911 -14.87 -48.44 -20.99
N LEU A 912 -13.55 -48.31 -21.25
CA LEU A 912 -13.05 -47.86 -22.54
C LEU A 912 -13.40 -48.88 -23.63
N SER A 913 -13.90 -48.42 -24.79
CA SER A 913 -14.23 -49.30 -25.91
C SER A 913 -12.97 -49.99 -26.47
N ALA A 914 -13.14 -51.14 -27.15
CA ALA A 914 -12.04 -51.85 -27.80
C ALA A 914 -11.31 -50.98 -28.83
N PHE A 915 -12.01 -50.00 -29.43
CA PHE A 915 -11.41 -49.04 -30.37
C PHE A 915 -10.54 -48.00 -29.64
N ASP A 916 -10.99 -47.46 -28.51
CA ASP A 916 -10.20 -46.50 -27.71
C ASP A 916 -8.96 -47.16 -27.10
N GLN A 917 -9.08 -48.42 -26.70
CA GLN A 917 -7.96 -49.24 -26.24
C GLN A 917 -6.94 -49.47 -27.37
N TRP A 918 -7.41 -49.84 -28.57
CA TRP A 918 -6.55 -50.00 -29.74
C TRP A 918 -5.89 -48.68 -30.17
N GLN A 919 -6.60 -47.56 -30.10
CA GLN A 919 -6.08 -46.24 -30.48
C GLN A 919 -5.03 -45.73 -29.50
N ARG A 920 -5.17 -46.01 -28.19
CA ARG A 920 -4.12 -45.78 -27.18
C ARG A 920 -2.91 -46.69 -27.36
N GLN A 921 -3.12 -47.97 -27.67
CA GLN A 921 -2.04 -48.94 -27.91
C GLN A 921 -1.30 -48.69 -29.24
N SER A 922 -1.99 -48.11 -30.23
CA SER A 922 -1.42 -47.76 -31.55
C SER A 922 -0.78 -46.37 -31.57
N ALA A 923 -0.91 -45.59 -30.50
CA ALA A 923 -0.18 -44.33 -30.36
C ALA A 923 1.31 -44.66 -30.21
N VAL A 924 2.10 -44.28 -31.22
CA VAL A 924 3.56 -44.37 -31.19
C VAL A 924 4.08 -43.32 -30.21
N VAL A 925 4.03 -43.63 -28.92
CA VAL A 925 4.76 -42.88 -27.91
C VAL A 925 6.21 -43.35 -28.04
N ALA A 926 7.09 -42.46 -28.49
CA ALA A 926 8.50 -42.77 -28.61
C ALA A 926 9.04 -43.27 -27.25
N ASP A 927 9.61 -44.47 -27.25
CA ASP A 927 10.22 -45.08 -26.08
C ASP A 927 11.46 -44.26 -25.62
N SER A 928 11.40 -43.78 -24.38
CA SER A 928 12.56 -43.53 -23.51
C SER A 928 13.63 -42.51 -23.94
N GLU A 929 13.28 -41.33 -24.46
CA GLU A 929 14.25 -40.23 -24.39
C GLU A 929 14.41 -39.78 -22.93
N ASP A 930 15.65 -39.80 -22.44
CA ASP A 930 16.02 -39.24 -21.14
C ASP A 930 15.55 -37.78 -21.08
N ASN A 931 14.50 -37.50 -20.29
CA ASN A 931 13.88 -36.19 -20.15
C ASN A 931 14.90 -35.06 -19.94
N PHE A 932 15.98 -35.32 -19.20
CA PHE A 932 17.03 -34.34 -18.97
C PHE A 932 17.76 -34.00 -20.27
N LYS A 933 18.20 -35.01 -21.04
CA LYS A 933 18.87 -34.81 -22.34
C LYS A 933 17.95 -34.16 -23.35
N ALA A 934 16.70 -34.63 -23.44
CA ALA A 934 15.69 -34.04 -24.31
C ALA A 934 15.52 -32.53 -24.04
N PHE A 935 15.45 -32.14 -22.76
CA PHE A 935 15.32 -30.73 -22.39
C PHE A 935 16.58 -29.91 -22.70
N ILE A 936 17.77 -30.33 -22.23
CA ILE A 936 18.98 -29.49 -22.29
C ILE A 936 19.51 -29.31 -23.72
N TYR A 937 19.27 -30.27 -24.62
CA TYR A 937 19.71 -30.18 -26.01
C TYR A 937 18.66 -29.55 -26.94
N ALA A 938 17.41 -29.45 -26.51
CA ALA A 938 16.39 -28.75 -27.28
C ALA A 938 16.70 -27.24 -27.39
N PRO A 939 16.31 -26.57 -28.49
CA PRO A 939 16.58 -25.15 -28.71
C PRO A 939 16.09 -24.27 -27.54
N PRO A 940 16.87 -23.25 -27.11
CA PRO A 940 16.43 -22.32 -26.09
C PRO A 940 15.13 -21.62 -26.45
N SER A 941 14.27 -21.39 -25.46
CA SER A 941 12.95 -20.77 -25.60
C SER A 941 12.80 -19.59 -24.66
N ARG A 942 12.14 -18.52 -25.12
CA ARG A 942 11.89 -17.33 -24.30
C ARG A 942 10.88 -17.61 -23.20
N LEU A 943 11.12 -17.04 -22.03
CA LEU A 943 10.13 -17.09 -20.95
C LEU A 943 8.92 -16.22 -21.33
N PRO A 944 7.69 -16.72 -21.14
CA PRO A 944 6.48 -15.93 -21.34
C PRO A 944 6.46 -14.66 -20.49
N THR A 945 5.83 -13.61 -21.02
CA THR A 945 5.50 -12.39 -20.27
C THR A 945 4.02 -12.44 -19.90
N LEU A 946 3.73 -12.28 -18.60
CA LEU A 946 2.37 -12.22 -18.06
C LEU A 946 2.21 -10.87 -17.36
N GLU A 947 1.14 -10.14 -17.67
CA GLU A 947 0.82 -8.83 -17.04
C GLU A 947 1.98 -7.81 -17.08
N GLY A 948 2.73 -7.79 -18.19
CA GLY A 948 3.87 -6.89 -18.37
C GLY A 948 5.11 -7.24 -17.54
N ARG A 949 5.17 -8.43 -16.91
CA ARG A 949 6.35 -8.96 -16.21
C ARG A 949 6.80 -10.29 -16.82
N GLN A 950 8.11 -10.44 -17.00
CA GLN A 950 8.68 -11.72 -17.42
C GLN A 950 8.48 -12.76 -16.31
N MET A 951 7.97 -13.93 -16.66
CA MET A 951 7.79 -15.03 -15.72
C MET A 951 9.15 -15.54 -15.20
N THR A 952 9.22 -15.90 -13.91
CA THR A 952 10.44 -16.50 -13.35
C THR A 952 10.61 -17.94 -13.82
N VAL A 953 11.86 -18.42 -13.85
CA VAL A 953 12.19 -19.80 -14.26
C VAL A 953 11.50 -20.84 -13.38
N ILE A 954 11.46 -20.59 -12.07
CA ILE A 954 10.77 -21.46 -11.09
C ILE A 954 9.28 -21.54 -11.41
N LYS A 955 8.64 -20.39 -11.65
CA LYS A 955 7.20 -20.35 -11.96
C LYS A 955 6.90 -21.05 -13.28
N TRP A 956 7.80 -20.98 -14.27
CA TRP A 956 7.69 -21.73 -15.52
C TRP A 956 7.72 -23.25 -15.27
N TRP A 957 8.69 -23.75 -14.49
CA TRP A 957 8.77 -25.18 -14.14
C TRP A 957 7.62 -25.66 -13.24
N ALA A 958 7.05 -24.77 -12.42
CA ALA A 958 5.91 -25.08 -11.57
C ALA A 958 4.58 -25.17 -12.34
N GLN A 959 4.52 -24.75 -13.61
CA GLN A 959 3.30 -24.84 -14.41
C GLN A 959 2.86 -26.29 -14.60
N PRO A 960 1.54 -26.58 -14.56
CA PRO A 960 1.01 -27.94 -14.77
C PRO A 960 1.54 -28.60 -16.04
N THR A 961 1.65 -27.85 -17.15
CA THR A 961 2.19 -28.34 -18.42
C THR A 961 3.61 -28.89 -18.26
N GLN A 962 4.51 -28.15 -17.61
CA GLN A 962 5.90 -28.62 -17.44
C GLN A 962 5.98 -29.77 -16.45
N ARG A 963 5.18 -29.75 -15.38
CA ARG A 963 5.14 -30.85 -14.40
C ARG A 963 4.56 -32.14 -15.00
N GLN A 964 3.65 -32.05 -15.97
CA GLN A 964 3.12 -33.19 -16.70
C GLN A 964 4.10 -33.72 -17.76
N THR A 965 4.70 -32.83 -18.56
CA THR A 965 5.66 -33.22 -19.60
C THR A 965 6.96 -33.76 -19.00
N PHE A 966 7.41 -33.19 -17.89
CA PHE A 966 8.70 -33.47 -17.26
C PHE A 966 8.56 -33.70 -15.74
N PRO A 967 7.91 -34.77 -15.25
CA PRO A 967 7.56 -34.89 -13.83
C PRO A 967 8.76 -34.86 -12.87
N ALA A 968 9.69 -35.82 -12.98
CA ALA A 968 10.88 -35.86 -12.12
C ALA A 968 11.85 -34.69 -12.41
N LEU A 969 11.93 -34.26 -13.67
CA LEU A 969 12.85 -33.20 -14.09
C LEU A 969 12.39 -31.82 -13.64
N SER A 970 11.08 -31.54 -13.67
CA SER A 970 10.50 -30.32 -13.11
C SER A 970 10.75 -30.23 -11.61
N GLN A 971 10.69 -31.35 -10.88
CA GLN A 971 11.04 -31.38 -9.46
C GLN A 971 12.52 -31.08 -9.22
N LEU A 972 13.43 -31.66 -10.00
CA LEU A 972 14.85 -31.32 -9.95
C LEU A 972 15.06 -29.82 -10.23
N ALA A 973 14.39 -29.28 -11.25
CA ALA A 973 14.51 -27.88 -11.63
C ALA A 973 14.04 -26.95 -10.52
N ILE A 974 12.86 -27.21 -9.95
CA ILE A 974 12.30 -26.42 -8.84
C ILE A 974 13.25 -26.44 -7.63
N ASP A 975 13.78 -27.61 -7.26
CA ASP A 975 14.70 -27.73 -6.12
C ASP A 975 16.04 -27.01 -6.38
N VAL A 976 16.66 -27.20 -7.55
CA VAL A 976 17.97 -26.59 -7.85
C VAL A 976 17.85 -25.06 -7.99
N LEU A 977 16.84 -24.60 -8.72
CA LEU A 977 16.65 -23.18 -8.99
C LEU A 977 16.25 -22.41 -7.72
N SER A 978 15.49 -23.03 -6.82
CA SER A 978 15.09 -22.39 -5.56
C SER A 978 16.18 -22.37 -4.49
N ALA A 979 17.40 -22.84 -4.76
CA ALA A 979 18.50 -22.71 -3.82
C ALA A 979 19.06 -21.27 -3.75
N PHE A 980 19.64 -20.91 -2.61
CA PHE A 980 20.28 -19.60 -2.40
C PHE A 980 21.50 -19.41 -3.31
N ALA A 981 21.54 -18.30 -4.05
CA ALA A 981 22.77 -17.85 -4.72
C ALA A 981 23.76 -17.17 -3.74
N MET A 982 23.24 -16.53 -2.68
CA MET A 982 24.01 -15.77 -1.69
C MET A 982 23.40 -15.94 -0.30
N SER A 983 24.23 -15.91 0.75
CA SER A 983 23.80 -15.94 2.15
C SER A 983 23.34 -14.58 2.70
N ALA A 984 22.84 -13.70 1.84
CA ALA A 984 22.50 -12.31 2.17
C ALA A 984 21.32 -12.17 3.16
N GLU A 985 20.44 -13.18 3.24
CA GLU A 985 19.30 -13.16 4.16
C GLU A 985 19.74 -13.11 5.63
N SER A 986 20.84 -13.79 5.99
CA SER A 986 21.38 -13.70 7.34
C SER A 986 21.84 -12.28 7.67
N GLU A 987 22.53 -11.61 6.74
CA GLU A 987 22.95 -10.22 6.90
C GLU A 987 21.78 -9.24 7.01
N ARG A 988 20.70 -9.48 6.26
CA ARG A 988 19.44 -8.71 6.37
C ARG A 988 18.80 -8.91 7.74
N THR A 989 18.77 -10.14 8.23
CA THR A 989 18.29 -10.47 9.58
C THR A 989 19.11 -9.74 10.64
N PHE A 990 20.45 -9.75 10.55
CA PHE A 990 21.31 -9.04 11.50
C PHE A 990 21.10 -7.52 11.45
N SER A 991 20.93 -6.96 10.25
CA SER A 991 20.67 -5.54 10.06
C SER A 991 19.34 -5.11 10.69
N LYS A 992 18.30 -5.94 10.57
CA LYS A 992 17.00 -5.74 11.24
C LYS A 992 17.13 -5.89 12.76
N ALA A 993 17.75 -6.98 13.22
CA ALA A 993 17.94 -7.30 14.63
C ALA A 993 18.76 -6.25 15.39
N ARG A 994 19.71 -5.58 14.72
CA ARG A 994 20.49 -4.49 15.29
C ARG A 994 19.63 -3.33 15.80
N ARG A 995 18.46 -3.09 15.19
CA ARG A 995 17.48 -2.11 15.71
C ARG A 995 16.93 -2.61 17.05
N THR A 996 16.55 -3.87 17.13
CA THR A 996 16.00 -4.53 18.33
C THR A 996 17.02 -4.67 19.47
N THR A 997 18.31 -4.70 19.16
CA THR A 997 19.42 -4.71 20.13
C THR A 997 20.06 -3.34 20.35
N SER A 998 19.30 -2.25 20.21
CA SER A 998 19.79 -0.89 20.50
C SER A 998 20.20 -0.74 21.97
N TRP A 999 20.93 0.34 22.29
CA TRP A 999 21.41 0.61 23.66
C TRP A 999 20.25 0.69 24.69
N GLU A 1000 19.10 1.25 24.29
CA GLU A 1000 17.86 1.31 25.10
C GLU A 1000 17.25 -0.06 25.41
N ARG A 1001 17.67 -1.09 24.67
CA ARG A 1001 17.15 -2.47 24.70
C ARG A 1001 18.22 -3.49 25.02
N SER A 1002 19.38 -3.07 25.54
CA SER A 1002 20.50 -3.96 25.86
C SER A 1002 20.13 -5.10 26.82
N GLN A 1003 19.16 -4.87 27.71
CA GLN A 1003 18.67 -5.81 28.73
C GLN A 1003 17.69 -6.89 28.22
N LEU A 1004 17.22 -6.81 26.97
CA LEU A 1004 16.35 -7.84 26.39
C LEU A 1004 17.05 -9.20 26.39
N SER A 1005 16.42 -10.28 26.84
CA SER A 1005 17.03 -11.61 26.79
C SER A 1005 17.23 -12.07 25.34
N ALA A 1006 18.22 -12.94 25.09
CA ALA A 1006 18.44 -13.52 23.76
C ALA A 1006 17.17 -14.18 23.20
N ASN A 1007 16.41 -14.89 24.05
CA ASN A 1007 15.16 -15.51 23.66
C ASN A 1007 14.07 -14.48 23.27
N THR A 1008 14.01 -13.33 23.94
CA THR A 1008 13.03 -12.27 23.59
C THR A 1008 13.37 -11.66 22.23
N ILE A 1009 14.66 -11.42 21.96
CA ILE A 1009 15.14 -10.91 20.66
C ILE A 1009 14.80 -11.92 19.56
N ARG A 1010 15.16 -13.19 19.77
CA ARG A 1010 14.83 -14.32 18.89
C ARG A 1010 13.34 -14.35 18.53
N CYS A 1011 12.46 -14.41 19.53
CA CYS A 1011 11.01 -14.46 19.30
C CYS A 1011 10.48 -13.22 18.55
N SER A 1012 11.03 -12.04 18.85
CA SER A 1012 10.61 -10.78 18.23
C SER A 1012 10.99 -10.73 16.75
N GLU A 1013 12.22 -11.09 16.40
CA GLU A 1013 12.68 -11.09 15.01
C GLU A 1013 11.96 -12.16 14.17
N LEU A 1014 11.69 -13.33 14.74
CA LEU A 1014 10.92 -14.39 14.09
C LEU A 1014 9.49 -13.96 13.77
N LEU A 1015 8.76 -13.44 14.78
CA LEU A 1015 7.41 -12.95 14.58
C LEU A 1015 7.35 -11.80 13.57
N LYS A 1016 8.36 -10.93 13.58
CA LYS A 1016 8.48 -9.82 12.64
C LYS A 1016 8.69 -10.30 11.21
N ASP A 1017 9.59 -11.27 11.01
CA ASP A 1017 9.85 -11.83 9.69
C ASP A 1017 8.63 -12.58 9.15
N TRP A 1018 8.04 -13.48 9.94
CA TRP A 1018 6.87 -14.26 9.51
C TRP A 1018 5.65 -13.39 9.20
N SER A 1019 5.44 -12.30 9.97
CA SER A 1019 4.38 -11.34 9.67
C SER A 1019 4.62 -10.57 8.37
N HIS A 1020 5.86 -10.18 8.07
CA HIS A 1020 6.17 -9.47 6.83
C HIS A 1020 6.08 -10.37 5.59
N ARG A 1021 6.37 -11.66 5.77
CA ARG A 1021 6.35 -12.67 4.70
C ARG A 1021 4.95 -13.27 4.48
N GLY A 1022 3.96 -12.92 5.31
CA GLY A 1022 2.57 -13.37 5.17
C GLY A 1022 2.34 -14.84 5.53
N VAL A 1023 3.31 -15.50 6.16
CA VAL A 1023 3.22 -16.93 6.56
C VAL A 1023 2.63 -17.09 7.96
N ALA A 1024 2.79 -16.07 8.82
CA ALA A 1024 2.14 -15.98 10.13
C ALA A 1024 1.14 -14.82 10.15
N TYR A 1025 0.17 -14.86 11.05
CA TYR A 1025 -0.96 -13.93 11.15
C TYR A 1025 -1.97 -13.97 9.99
N ARG A 1026 -2.34 -15.17 9.50
CA ARG A 1026 -3.70 -15.33 8.98
C ARG A 1026 -4.62 -14.97 10.14
N LEU A 1027 -5.38 -13.87 10.03
CA LEU A 1027 -6.44 -13.59 10.98
C LEU A 1027 -7.33 -14.84 11.01
N PRO A 1028 -7.48 -15.54 12.15
CA PRO A 1028 -8.55 -16.51 12.25
C PRO A 1028 -9.83 -15.68 12.20
N ASN A 1029 -10.58 -15.77 11.10
CA ASN A 1029 -11.97 -15.37 11.10
C ASN A 1029 -12.83 -16.32 11.98
N ASP A 1030 -12.25 -17.39 12.55
CA ASP A 1030 -13.00 -18.47 13.21
C ASP A 1030 -12.54 -18.82 14.65
N TYR A 1031 -11.96 -17.88 15.42
CA TYR A 1031 -11.80 -18.08 16.88
C TYR A 1031 -12.76 -17.19 17.69
N ILE A 1032 -14.04 -17.23 17.29
CA ILE A 1032 -15.17 -17.11 18.22
C ILE A 1032 -15.85 -18.47 18.17
N ASP A 1033 -15.22 -19.48 18.76
CA ASP A 1033 -15.99 -20.63 19.21
C ASP A 1033 -15.79 -20.82 20.71
N SER A 1034 -16.95 -20.85 21.36
CA SER A 1034 -17.19 -21.16 22.75
C SER A 1034 -16.55 -22.49 23.14
N ASN A 1035 -15.57 -22.45 24.04
CA ASN A 1035 -15.35 -23.41 25.13
C ASN A 1035 -13.92 -23.31 25.65
N TYR A 1036 -13.70 -22.54 26.72
CA TYR A 1036 -12.82 -22.99 27.80
C TYR A 1036 -13.44 -22.56 29.11
N GLY A 1037 -13.93 -23.56 29.82
CA GLY A 1037 -14.53 -23.46 31.13
C GLY A 1037 -13.56 -22.91 32.16
N SER A 1038 -14.18 -22.43 33.23
CA SER A 1038 -13.63 -22.20 34.55
C SER A 1038 -12.45 -23.10 34.88
N ASP A 1039 -11.29 -22.50 35.14
CA ASP A 1039 -10.42 -22.99 36.20
C ASP A 1039 -10.08 -21.85 37.15
N SER A 1040 -10.39 -22.15 38.40
CA SER A 1040 -10.38 -21.34 39.60
C SER A 1040 -9.02 -20.73 39.93
N GLU A 1041 -9.08 -19.49 40.41
CA GLU A 1041 -8.07 -18.91 41.30
C GLU A 1041 -7.82 -19.83 42.50
N GLY A 1042 -6.55 -20.01 42.83
CA GLY A 1042 -6.09 -20.67 44.04
C GLY A 1042 -4.71 -20.14 44.44
N GLN A 1043 -4.73 -19.07 45.24
CA GLN A 1043 -3.69 -18.47 46.11
C GLN A 1043 -2.31 -18.10 45.54
#